data_AF-A0A7C7LDH7-F1
#
_entry.id   AF-A0A7C7LDH7-F1
#
_cell.length_a   1.000
_cell.length_b   1.000
_cell.length_c   1.000
_cell.angle_alpha   90.00
_cell.angle_beta   90.00
_cell.angle_gamma   90.00
#
_symmetry.space_group_name_H-M   'P 1'
#
loop_
_entity.id
_entity.type
_entity.pdbx_description
1 polymer ?
#
loop_
_entity_poly.entity_id
_entity_poly.type
_entity_poly.pdbx_seq_one_letter_code
_entity_poly.pdbx_strand_id
1 'polypeptide(L)'
;MPDLRTRYVGLTLETPLIVASSGLTETLEKMRLCQEHGAGAVVVKSYAEEKVMRISPTPRYRVLHQRLGDEKSFTFMSYEQASRFDIDRYAQEVADARAKLHIKVIPSILCVTDEGWVRAAQILEEAGADALELNTSCPHGSITFRGKAVEETIFHTVRLVRKAVSLPLVVKISSMLTSPIGVVKELEKIGIQGVTIFNRMTALDVDVYTEEIEMPGGYAGHGGPWAVQYPLRWISQIAPQVRIDIAASGGVSCWEDVVRYFLVGATVVQVCTALFFNGYAFLEELVQGLERHMEQKGYRRVEDFRGKVLGKILGTCEIDRRHRFDARIDPSPTAPCKFACPVGVPIQAFVHYVAERDFEKALEMIRSAGPFQSVCGRVCYHPCEDACTRGDMDEPVAIMALKRFVLEWGERNRPLRDVAPDVAPPTGKRVAVVGAGPAGLTAAHDLAKRGHKVVVYEALPVPGGMMAVGVPEYRLPRELVREEIAYIERMGVEIRTGVRVGKDVTLEELRREYDAVFLSTGAHRSLRLGIPGEEFEGVILALDFLKKVNLEENVQVGRRVGVIGGGNTALDSARVALRLGADEVYLIYRRTEKEMPAQDWEVAEAEEEGVRILYLTAPLEILEDGRVKAVRCLPHILGKPDEDGRRRPEPAPASAFELPLDTILVAVGQAPDPIPGLPLRPDGKVAADPLTGYIGVPGVFAGGDVASGPASVVEAMASGRRAAEAMDRYLRGEDIHVEPSPFKEVDKLKVLGRNWEREKRPRTSPPVLDPSERRRSFGEEEAVSEAQRCLACGCGVGCGVCQRVCIHFAVEQEHDHYRVTEKCEGCGMCVQRCPLGTIAMVPHIGS
;
A
#
# COMPACT_ATOMS: atom_id res chain seq x y z
N MET A 1 -8.88 -1.85 41.43
CA MET A 1 -9.53 -0.88 40.54
C MET A 1 -8.99 0.50 40.87
N PRO A 2 -8.70 1.33 39.86
CA PRO A 2 -8.35 2.74 40.03
C PRO A 2 -9.41 3.48 40.86
N ASP A 3 -8.98 4.41 41.70
CA ASP A 3 -9.86 5.35 42.41
C ASP A 3 -9.78 6.72 41.72
N LEU A 4 -10.84 7.08 41.02
CA LEU A 4 -10.94 8.34 40.28
C LEU A 4 -11.28 9.54 41.17
N ARG A 5 -11.56 9.32 42.46
CA ARG A 5 -11.93 10.40 43.37
C ARG A 5 -10.77 11.37 43.55
N THR A 6 -11.05 12.65 43.31
CA THR A 6 -10.09 13.73 43.49
C THR A 6 -10.66 14.86 44.35
N ARG A 7 -9.79 15.77 44.76
CA ARG A 7 -10.16 16.98 45.50
C ARG A 7 -9.93 18.19 44.63
N TYR A 8 -10.95 19.03 44.47
CA TYR A 8 -10.91 20.24 43.65
C TYR A 8 -11.56 21.39 44.40
N VAL A 9 -10.82 22.48 44.61
CA VAL A 9 -11.22 23.69 45.35
C VAL A 9 -11.86 23.41 46.71
N GLY A 10 -11.38 22.36 47.38
CA GLY A 10 -11.90 21.90 48.67
C GLY A 10 -13.05 20.90 48.57
N LEU A 11 -13.63 20.68 47.39
CA LEU A 11 -14.71 19.73 47.11
C LEU A 11 -14.15 18.33 46.83
N THR A 12 -14.86 17.29 47.27
CA THR A 12 -14.61 15.91 46.85
C THR A 12 -15.46 15.58 45.63
N LEU A 13 -14.81 15.17 44.54
CA LEU A 13 -15.45 14.78 43.30
C LEU A 13 -15.33 13.27 43.10
N GLU A 14 -16.36 12.64 42.52
CA GLU A 14 -16.35 11.19 42.22
C GLU A 14 -15.40 10.84 41.07
N THR A 15 -15.30 11.73 40.08
CA THR A 15 -14.34 11.67 38.99
C THR A 15 -13.66 13.03 38.83
N PRO A 16 -12.47 13.10 38.19
CA PRO A 16 -11.78 14.36 37.99
C PRO A 16 -12.28 15.10 36.73
N LEU A 17 -13.36 14.63 36.12
CA LEU A 17 -13.96 15.20 34.91
C LEU A 17 -15.09 16.14 35.30
N ILE A 18 -15.10 17.32 34.69
CA ILE A 18 -16.09 18.36 34.91
C ILE A 18 -16.74 18.71 33.58
N VAL A 19 -18.06 18.82 33.51
CA VAL A 19 -18.70 19.37 32.30
C VAL A 19 -18.64 20.90 32.37
N ALA A 20 -18.01 21.51 31.37
CA ALA A 20 -17.77 22.94 31.37
C ALA A 20 -19.05 23.76 31.10
N SER A 21 -19.03 25.04 31.52
CA SER A 21 -20.09 26.03 31.26
C SER A 21 -20.49 26.05 29.79
N SER A 22 -21.69 25.53 29.48
CA SER A 22 -22.19 25.39 28.12
C SER A 22 -23.69 25.11 28.14
N GLY A 23 -24.32 25.06 26.95
CA GLY A 23 -25.74 24.73 26.85
C GLY A 23 -26.07 23.35 27.45
N LEU A 24 -25.07 22.50 27.68
CA LEU A 24 -25.17 21.17 28.27
C LEU A 24 -25.33 21.18 29.80
N THR A 25 -25.17 22.33 30.46
CA THR A 25 -25.24 22.48 31.92
C THR A 25 -26.22 23.56 32.37
N GLU A 26 -27.10 24.03 31.49
CA GLU A 26 -27.96 25.19 31.75
C GLU A 26 -29.15 24.90 32.68
N THR A 27 -29.67 23.68 32.69
CA THR A 27 -30.88 23.31 33.44
C THR A 27 -30.65 22.07 34.31
N LEU A 28 -31.46 21.91 35.35
CA LEU A 28 -31.46 20.73 36.21
C LEU A 28 -31.41 19.40 35.43
N GLU A 29 -32.26 19.24 34.42
CA GLU A 29 -32.33 18.02 33.60
C GLU A 29 -31.01 17.73 32.88
N LYS A 30 -30.36 18.77 32.35
CA LYS A 30 -29.10 18.62 31.65
C LYS A 30 -27.94 18.35 32.60
N MET A 31 -27.94 18.98 33.78
CA MET A 31 -27.00 18.67 34.85
C MET A 31 -27.15 17.24 35.38
N ARG A 32 -28.39 16.72 35.41
CA ARG A 32 -28.65 15.31 35.74
C ARG A 32 -28.00 14.37 34.72
N LEU A 33 -28.12 14.65 33.43
CA LEU A 33 -27.44 13.87 32.38
C LEU A 33 -25.93 13.86 32.56
N CYS A 34 -25.31 14.99 32.92
CA CYS A 34 -23.87 15.03 33.23
C CYS A 34 -23.50 14.06 34.37
N GLN A 35 -24.31 14.03 35.43
CA GLN A 35 -24.10 13.14 36.57
C GLN A 35 -24.28 11.67 36.20
N GLU A 36 -25.35 11.34 35.47
CA GLU A 36 -25.65 9.97 35.03
C GLU A 36 -24.52 9.38 34.18
N HIS A 37 -23.83 10.22 33.40
CA HIS A 37 -22.70 9.82 32.56
C HIS A 37 -21.32 10.02 33.21
N GLY A 38 -21.25 10.21 34.53
CA GLY A 38 -20.00 10.11 35.30
C GLY A 38 -19.18 11.40 35.46
N ALA A 39 -19.78 12.58 35.28
CA ALA A 39 -19.11 13.83 35.65
C ALA A 39 -19.02 14.00 37.18
N GLY A 40 -17.86 14.44 37.68
CA GLY A 40 -17.67 14.74 39.11
C GLY A 40 -18.20 16.10 39.54
N ALA A 41 -18.26 17.05 38.60
CA ALA A 41 -18.90 18.35 38.79
C ALA A 41 -19.47 18.89 37.46
N VAL A 42 -20.36 19.88 37.57
CA VAL A 42 -20.79 20.72 36.44
C VAL A 42 -20.45 22.17 36.73
N VAL A 43 -19.92 22.85 35.71
CA VAL A 43 -19.93 24.31 35.69
C VAL A 43 -21.20 24.74 34.95
N VAL A 44 -22.11 25.42 35.65
CA VAL A 44 -23.40 25.83 35.08
C VAL A 44 -23.17 26.88 33.99
N LYS A 45 -24.00 26.86 32.95
CA LYS A 45 -23.96 27.84 31.84
C LYS A 45 -23.88 29.26 32.40
N SER A 46 -22.82 29.99 32.07
CA SER A 46 -22.50 31.27 32.74
C SER A 46 -23.67 32.25 32.69
N TYR A 47 -24.08 32.81 33.81
CA TYR A 47 -24.97 33.97 33.85
C TYR A 47 -24.22 35.23 33.35
N ALA A 48 -24.91 36.11 32.63
CA ALA A 48 -24.38 37.43 32.26
C ALA A 48 -25.28 38.58 32.71
N GLU A 49 -24.68 39.61 33.31
CA GLU A 49 -25.39 40.84 33.70
C GLU A 49 -26.05 41.51 32.49
N GLU A 50 -25.29 41.73 31.42
CA GLU A 50 -25.78 42.36 30.21
C GLU A 50 -26.70 41.44 29.41
N LYS A 51 -27.91 41.91 29.11
CA LYS A 51 -28.92 41.13 28.37
C LYS A 51 -28.46 40.76 26.96
N VAL A 52 -27.67 41.62 26.30
CA VAL A 52 -27.16 41.35 24.95
C VAL A 52 -26.26 40.10 24.90
N MET A 53 -25.53 39.81 25.99
CA MET A 53 -24.68 38.62 26.10
C MET A 53 -25.48 37.32 26.26
N ARG A 54 -26.79 37.43 26.50
CA ARG A 54 -27.77 36.34 26.63
C ARG A 54 -28.63 36.16 25.37
N ILE A 55 -28.20 36.71 24.22
CA ILE A 55 -28.86 36.59 22.91
C ILE A 55 -27.81 36.20 21.85
N SER A 56 -28.07 35.19 21.01
CA SER A 56 -27.11 34.75 19.97
C SER A 56 -27.44 35.35 18.60
N PRO A 57 -26.42 35.70 17.81
CA PRO A 57 -26.56 35.78 16.37
C PRO A 57 -26.79 34.39 15.76
N THR A 58 -27.46 34.34 14.60
CA THR A 58 -27.69 33.10 13.83
C THR A 58 -26.89 33.17 12.52
N PRO A 59 -26.10 32.15 12.15
CA PRO A 59 -25.88 30.87 12.85
C PRO A 59 -24.92 30.98 14.07
N ARG A 60 -25.05 30.03 15.01
CA ARG A 60 -24.28 29.97 16.27
C ARG A 60 -22.97 29.19 16.20
N TYR A 61 -22.87 28.26 15.26
CA TYR A 61 -21.79 27.29 15.17
C TYR A 61 -21.33 27.15 13.72
N ARG A 62 -20.02 26.97 13.53
CA ARG A 62 -19.42 26.67 12.23
C ARG A 62 -18.25 25.72 12.42
N VAL A 63 -18.18 24.70 11.56
CA VAL A 63 -17.03 23.80 11.45
C VAL A 63 -16.30 24.16 10.18
N LEU A 64 -15.04 24.57 10.32
CA LEU A 64 -14.20 24.98 9.20
C LEU A 64 -13.14 23.92 8.97
N HIS A 65 -13.04 23.43 7.75
CA HIS A 65 -12.11 22.37 7.38
C HIS A 65 -10.87 22.96 6.71
N GLN A 66 -9.70 22.59 7.20
CA GLN A 66 -8.42 23.01 6.65
C GLN A 66 -7.68 21.80 6.08
N ARG A 67 -6.84 22.04 5.07
CA ARG A 67 -6.04 21.00 4.43
C ARG A 67 -4.59 21.45 4.29
N LEU A 68 -3.66 20.53 4.56
CA LEU A 68 -2.24 20.66 4.22
C LEU A 68 -1.85 19.49 3.33
N GLY A 69 -1.97 19.68 2.02
CA GLY A 69 -1.97 18.55 1.07
C GLY A 69 -3.14 17.61 1.38
N ASP A 70 -2.85 16.33 1.64
CA ASP A 70 -3.85 15.32 1.98
C ASP A 70 -4.27 15.31 3.46
N GLU A 71 -3.52 15.98 4.33
CA GLU A 71 -3.82 16.06 5.75
C GLU A 71 -5.03 16.94 5.97
N LYS A 72 -5.99 16.46 6.77
CA LYS A 72 -7.23 17.18 7.09
C LYS A 72 -7.20 17.56 8.56
N SER A 73 -7.52 18.82 8.83
CA SER A 73 -7.85 19.29 10.17
C SER A 73 -9.18 20.06 10.12
N PHE A 74 -9.75 20.31 11.29
CA PHE A 74 -10.89 21.19 11.39
C PHE A 74 -10.77 22.09 12.61
N THR A 75 -11.46 23.20 12.56
CA THR A 75 -11.66 24.08 13.70
C THR A 75 -13.14 24.34 13.94
N PHE A 76 -13.49 24.60 15.19
CA PHE A 76 -14.86 24.82 15.64
C PHE A 76 -15.02 26.27 16.11
N MET A 77 -15.78 27.04 15.35
CA MET A 77 -16.17 28.41 15.70
C MET A 77 -17.56 28.45 16.32
N SER A 78 -17.74 29.29 17.34
CA SER A 78 -19.02 29.43 18.02
C SER A 78 -19.27 30.81 18.64
N TYR A 79 -20.51 31.27 18.57
CA TYR A 79 -21.08 32.33 19.41
C TYR A 79 -21.89 31.73 20.56
N GLU A 80 -21.18 31.22 21.57
CA GLU A 80 -21.78 30.59 22.75
C GLU A 80 -22.17 31.61 23.82
N GLN A 81 -23.42 32.09 23.84
CA GLN A 81 -23.96 33.08 24.79
C GLN A 81 -23.76 32.74 26.27
N ALA A 82 -24.11 33.65 27.17
CA ALA A 82 -24.49 33.32 28.54
C ALA A 82 -25.86 32.61 28.63
N SER A 83 -26.23 32.14 29.82
CA SER A 83 -27.56 31.60 30.10
C SER A 83 -28.64 32.62 29.75
N ARG A 84 -29.75 32.15 29.19
CA ARG A 84 -30.91 33.01 28.88
C ARG A 84 -31.64 33.52 30.14
N PHE A 85 -31.33 32.97 31.30
CA PHE A 85 -31.99 33.30 32.56
C PHE A 85 -31.53 34.64 33.12
N ASP A 86 -32.41 35.29 33.87
CA ASP A 86 -31.99 36.32 34.83
C ASP A 86 -31.38 35.66 36.08
N ILE A 87 -30.81 36.48 36.97
CA ILE A 87 -30.09 35.97 38.13
C ILE A 87 -31.00 35.18 39.09
N ASP A 88 -32.27 35.55 39.23
CA ASP A 88 -33.19 34.91 40.16
C ASP A 88 -33.61 33.52 39.65
N ARG A 89 -33.97 33.41 38.35
CA ARG A 89 -34.22 32.10 37.72
C ARG A 89 -32.96 31.24 37.69
N TYR A 90 -31.80 31.83 37.42
CA TYR A 90 -30.53 31.13 37.40
C TYR A 90 -30.19 30.55 38.79
N ALA A 91 -30.39 31.33 39.85
CA ALA A 91 -30.22 30.88 41.23
C ALA A 91 -31.18 29.75 41.60
N GLN A 92 -32.43 29.79 41.12
CA GLN A 92 -33.38 28.70 41.32
C GLN A 92 -32.91 27.39 40.68
N GLU A 93 -32.32 27.41 39.47
CA GLU A 93 -31.76 26.21 38.84
C GLU A 93 -30.60 25.61 39.66
N VAL A 94 -29.77 26.48 40.24
CA VAL A 94 -28.67 26.07 41.13
C VAL A 94 -29.22 25.43 42.40
N ALA A 95 -30.17 26.07 43.07
CA ALA A 95 -30.81 25.55 44.28
C ALA A 95 -31.51 24.20 44.02
N ASP A 96 -32.23 24.09 42.90
CA ASP A 96 -32.89 22.86 42.48
C ASP A 96 -31.89 21.73 42.22
N ALA A 97 -30.76 22.03 41.55
CA ALA A 97 -29.71 21.06 41.29
C ALA A 97 -29.05 20.59 42.59
N ARG A 98 -28.76 21.51 43.52
CA ARG A 98 -28.20 21.21 44.84
C ARG A 98 -29.13 20.38 45.71
N ALA A 99 -30.45 20.56 45.56
CA ALA A 99 -31.44 19.77 46.28
C ALA A 99 -31.66 18.37 45.71
N LYS A 100 -31.45 18.16 44.40
CA LYS A 100 -31.88 16.94 43.68
C LYS A 100 -30.73 16.10 43.13
N LEU A 101 -29.52 16.64 43.04
CA LEU A 101 -28.35 15.99 42.44
C LEU A 101 -27.22 15.87 43.49
N HIS A 102 -26.37 14.85 43.37
CA HIS A 102 -25.19 14.66 44.23
C HIS A 102 -23.90 15.21 43.59
N ILE A 103 -23.90 15.40 42.27
CA ILE A 103 -22.83 16.08 41.53
C ILE A 103 -22.58 17.49 42.09
N LYS A 104 -21.33 17.94 42.08
CA LYS A 104 -21.01 19.31 42.53
C LYS A 104 -21.44 20.33 41.49
N VAL A 105 -22.13 21.38 41.94
CA VAL A 105 -22.72 22.42 41.09
C VAL A 105 -21.96 23.73 41.31
N ILE A 106 -21.24 24.15 40.27
CA ILE A 106 -20.40 25.34 40.27
C ILE A 106 -21.02 26.36 39.30
N PRO A 107 -21.89 27.26 39.74
CA PRO A 107 -22.37 28.32 38.88
C PRO A 107 -21.24 29.19 38.36
N SER A 108 -21.33 29.58 37.09
CA SER A 108 -20.40 30.52 36.46
C SER A 108 -21.10 31.86 36.28
N ILE A 109 -20.42 32.97 36.60
CA ILE A 109 -20.97 34.33 36.44
C ILE A 109 -20.03 35.23 35.65
N LEU A 110 -20.61 36.13 34.86
CA LEU A 110 -19.95 37.17 34.09
C LEU A 110 -20.72 38.48 34.29
N CYS A 111 -20.15 39.41 35.04
CA CYS A 111 -20.74 40.73 35.23
C CYS A 111 -19.82 41.81 34.67
N VAL A 112 -20.37 43.01 34.47
CA VAL A 112 -19.65 44.17 33.95
C VAL A 112 -19.52 45.27 35.01
N THR A 113 -20.39 45.30 36.01
CA THR A 113 -20.33 46.25 37.13
C THR A 113 -19.88 45.58 38.43
N ASP A 114 -19.21 46.36 39.29
CA ASP A 114 -18.79 45.92 40.63
C ASP A 114 -20.00 45.42 41.47
N GLU A 115 -21.13 46.13 41.40
CA GLU A 115 -22.38 45.74 42.07
C GLU A 115 -22.95 44.44 41.50
N GLY A 116 -22.96 44.29 40.17
CA GLY A 116 -23.41 43.06 39.50
C GLY A 116 -22.64 41.83 39.95
N TRP A 117 -21.30 41.93 40.01
CA TRP A 117 -20.43 40.84 40.50
C TRP A 117 -20.76 40.44 41.94
N VAL A 118 -20.88 41.41 42.84
CA VAL A 118 -21.15 41.18 44.27
C VAL A 118 -22.54 40.59 44.46
N ARG A 119 -23.57 41.21 43.85
CA ARG A 119 -24.97 40.79 43.98
C ARG A 119 -25.17 39.37 43.44
N ALA A 120 -24.65 39.06 42.25
CA ALA A 120 -24.78 37.73 41.67
C ALA A 120 -24.08 36.66 42.52
N ALA A 121 -22.89 36.97 43.07
CA ALA A 121 -22.17 36.05 43.93
C ALA A 121 -22.94 35.75 45.23
N GLN A 122 -23.49 36.77 45.90
CA GLN A 122 -24.25 36.62 47.13
C GLN A 122 -25.53 35.80 46.93
N ILE A 123 -26.29 36.09 45.87
CA ILE A 123 -27.49 35.31 45.53
C ILE A 123 -27.16 33.82 45.31
N LEU A 124 -26.03 33.53 44.67
CA LEU A 124 -25.62 32.15 44.40
C LEU A 124 -25.05 31.42 45.64
N GLU A 125 -24.48 32.16 46.59
CA GLU A 125 -24.14 31.64 47.91
C GLU A 125 -25.40 31.29 48.70
N GLU A 126 -26.40 32.17 48.71
CA GLU A 126 -27.72 31.91 49.32
C GLU A 126 -28.44 30.73 48.65
N ALA A 127 -28.28 30.55 47.34
CA ALA A 127 -28.81 29.40 46.58
C ALA A 127 -28.08 28.07 46.90
N GLY A 128 -27.01 28.10 47.69
CA GLY A 128 -26.31 26.91 48.16
C GLY A 128 -25.31 26.29 47.18
N ALA A 129 -24.75 27.09 46.25
CA ALA A 129 -23.69 26.65 45.34
C ALA A 129 -22.51 25.98 46.06
N ASP A 130 -21.88 24.97 45.44
CA ASP A 130 -20.70 24.30 46.05
C ASP A 130 -19.43 25.16 45.96
N ALA A 131 -19.30 25.90 44.86
CA ALA A 131 -18.22 26.85 44.56
C ALA A 131 -18.74 27.83 43.51
N LEU A 132 -17.99 28.89 43.22
CA LEU A 132 -18.37 29.90 42.23
C LEU A 132 -17.25 30.08 41.20
N GLU A 133 -17.59 29.96 39.91
CA GLU A 133 -16.68 30.30 38.81
C GLU A 133 -16.88 31.77 38.40
N LEU A 134 -15.83 32.57 38.54
CA LEU A 134 -15.77 33.93 38.01
C LEU A 134 -15.25 33.85 36.58
N ASN A 135 -16.16 33.97 35.62
CA ASN A 135 -15.83 33.95 34.21
C ASN A 135 -15.32 35.33 33.78
N THR A 136 -14.02 35.54 33.94
CA THR A 136 -13.32 36.74 33.48
C THR A 136 -12.75 36.56 32.07
N SER A 137 -13.18 35.53 31.35
CA SER A 137 -12.69 35.13 30.04
C SER A 137 -13.67 35.57 28.92
N CYS A 138 -13.15 36.18 27.86
CA CYS A 138 -13.86 36.52 26.61
C CYS A 138 -14.64 35.29 26.04
N PRO A 139 -15.72 35.44 25.23
CA PRO A 139 -15.90 36.46 24.19
C PRO A 139 -16.91 37.59 24.46
N HIS A 140 -17.63 37.60 25.60
CA HIS A 140 -18.87 38.38 25.70
C HIS A 140 -18.71 39.85 26.11
N GLY A 141 -17.57 40.25 26.66
CA GLY A 141 -17.27 41.65 26.96
C GLY A 141 -16.12 42.13 26.07
N SER A 142 -16.24 43.34 25.52
CA SER A 142 -15.24 44.02 24.69
C SER A 142 -13.87 44.15 25.37
N ILE A 143 -13.04 43.11 25.26
CA ILE A 143 -11.67 43.11 25.77
C ILE A 143 -10.65 42.74 24.68
N THR A 144 -11.06 42.80 23.42
CA THR A 144 -10.12 42.80 22.31
C THR A 144 -9.12 43.95 22.56
N PHE A 145 -7.86 43.58 22.86
CA PHE A 145 -6.65 44.43 22.85
C PHE A 145 -6.15 45.13 24.15
N ARG A 146 -6.53 44.72 25.37
CA ARG A 146 -6.10 45.46 26.60
C ARG A 146 -5.22 44.66 27.59
N GLY A 147 -4.07 44.13 27.16
CA GLY A 147 -3.09 43.36 27.96
C GLY A 147 -3.14 43.51 29.50
N LYS A 148 -2.35 44.43 30.07
CA LYS A 148 -2.24 44.59 31.55
C LYS A 148 -3.51 45.15 32.22
N ALA A 149 -4.23 46.05 31.56
CA ALA A 149 -5.43 46.69 32.15
C ALA A 149 -6.53 45.66 32.47
N VAL A 150 -6.57 44.56 31.72
CA VAL A 150 -7.48 43.44 31.95
C VAL A 150 -7.10 42.66 33.17
N GLU A 151 -5.80 42.42 33.35
CA GLU A 151 -5.27 41.76 34.54
C GLU A 151 -5.64 42.56 35.81
N GLU A 152 -5.50 43.88 35.78
CA GLU A 152 -5.89 44.77 36.88
C GLU A 152 -7.40 44.71 37.16
N THR A 153 -8.23 44.68 36.12
CA THR A 153 -9.69 44.54 36.24
C THR A 153 -10.07 43.19 36.84
N ILE A 154 -9.40 42.11 36.43
CA ILE A 154 -9.56 40.77 37.00
C ILE A 154 -9.22 40.80 38.50
N PHE A 155 -8.08 41.37 38.87
CA PHE A 155 -7.66 41.43 40.28
C PHE A 155 -8.62 42.25 41.14
N HIS A 156 -9.10 43.39 40.63
CA HIS A 156 -10.11 44.21 41.31
C HIS A 156 -11.40 43.43 41.55
N THR A 157 -11.96 42.86 40.47
CA THR A 157 -13.20 42.06 40.51
C THR A 157 -13.10 40.90 41.49
N VAL A 158 -12.00 40.13 41.42
CA VAL A 158 -11.81 38.96 42.29
C VAL A 158 -11.66 39.39 43.76
N ARG A 159 -10.98 40.50 44.06
CA ARG A 159 -10.90 41.04 45.42
C ARG A 159 -12.27 41.48 45.95
N LEU A 160 -13.10 42.08 45.10
CA LEU A 160 -14.46 42.48 45.47
C LEU A 160 -15.32 41.26 45.80
N VAL A 161 -15.39 40.28 44.90
CA VAL A 161 -16.20 39.08 45.12
C VAL A 161 -15.68 38.27 46.30
N ARG A 162 -14.36 38.13 46.45
CA ARG A 162 -13.77 37.39 47.59
C ARG A 162 -14.16 37.98 48.94
N LYS A 163 -14.35 39.31 49.05
CA LYS A 163 -14.83 39.98 50.28
C LYS A 163 -16.33 39.78 50.51
N ALA A 164 -17.10 39.55 49.45
CA ALA A 164 -18.55 39.50 49.50
C ALA A 164 -19.13 38.13 49.84
N VAL A 165 -18.41 37.04 49.53
CA VAL A 165 -18.87 35.66 49.75
C VAL A 165 -17.80 34.83 50.46
N SER A 166 -18.18 33.70 51.03
CA SER A 166 -17.30 32.70 51.65
C SER A 166 -17.04 31.47 50.77
N LEU A 167 -17.82 31.27 49.71
CA LEU A 167 -17.68 30.17 48.74
C LEU A 167 -16.24 30.00 48.20
N PRO A 168 -15.79 28.77 47.90
CA PRO A 168 -14.59 28.56 47.10
C PRO A 168 -14.72 29.26 45.74
N LEU A 169 -13.69 30.02 45.35
CA LEU A 169 -13.69 30.75 44.08
C LEU A 169 -12.75 30.09 43.07
N VAL A 170 -13.29 29.89 41.86
CA VAL A 170 -12.55 29.49 40.67
C VAL A 170 -12.52 30.66 39.70
N VAL A 171 -11.35 31.08 39.24
CA VAL A 171 -11.27 32.16 38.23
C VAL A 171 -10.95 31.56 36.87
N LYS A 172 -11.85 31.73 35.90
CA LYS A 172 -11.63 31.30 34.52
C LYS A 172 -10.95 32.40 33.74
N ILE A 173 -9.67 32.20 33.45
CA ILE A 173 -8.82 33.23 32.84
C ILE A 173 -8.82 33.16 31.30
N SER A 174 -8.42 34.24 30.64
CA SER A 174 -8.32 34.33 29.17
C SER A 174 -6.98 33.82 28.64
N SER A 175 -6.97 33.30 27.41
CA SER A 175 -5.73 33.02 26.68
C SER A 175 -5.01 34.30 26.21
N MET A 176 -5.69 35.45 26.28
CA MET A 176 -5.21 36.74 25.78
C MET A 176 -4.57 37.62 26.87
N LEU A 177 -3.98 37.00 27.91
CA LEU A 177 -3.29 37.70 29.00
C LEU A 177 -1.80 37.93 28.68
N THR A 178 -1.21 38.96 29.26
CA THR A 178 0.21 39.29 29.09
C THR A 178 1.10 38.28 29.81
N SER A 179 0.69 37.84 31.01
CA SER A 179 1.38 36.80 31.78
C SER A 179 0.40 35.91 32.55
N PRO A 180 -0.01 34.75 31.99
CA PRO A 180 -0.86 33.79 32.69
C PRO A 180 -0.28 33.35 34.04
N ILE A 181 1.04 33.14 34.12
CA ILE A 181 1.71 32.75 35.38
C ILE A 181 1.60 33.88 36.41
N GLY A 182 1.87 35.13 36.02
CA GLY A 182 1.79 36.28 36.91
C GLY A 182 0.37 36.49 37.46
N VAL A 183 -0.62 36.38 36.57
CA VAL A 183 -2.04 36.47 36.94
C VAL A 183 -2.42 35.39 37.93
N VAL A 184 -2.09 34.12 37.68
CA VAL A 184 -2.46 33.03 38.60
C VAL A 184 -1.78 33.18 39.97
N LYS A 185 -0.51 33.62 40.04
CA LYS A 185 0.16 33.91 41.32
C LYS A 185 -0.50 35.04 42.09
N GLU A 186 -0.93 36.10 41.41
CA GLU A 186 -1.61 37.22 42.08
C GLU A 186 -3.01 36.82 42.55
N LEU A 187 -3.73 36.02 41.75
CA LEU A 187 -5.00 35.42 42.15
C LEU A 187 -4.84 34.53 43.39
N GLU A 188 -3.80 33.69 43.45
CA GLU A 188 -3.48 32.90 44.64
C GLU A 188 -3.29 33.79 45.89
N LYS A 189 -2.57 34.93 45.77
CA LYS A 189 -2.42 35.88 46.88
C LYS A 189 -3.73 36.54 47.32
N ILE A 190 -4.68 36.73 46.39
CA ILE A 190 -6.01 37.27 46.70
C ILE A 190 -6.84 36.24 47.49
N GLY A 191 -6.48 34.95 47.46
CA GLY A 191 -7.12 33.90 48.25
C GLY A 191 -8.21 33.13 47.50
N ILE A 192 -8.07 32.98 46.18
CA ILE A 192 -8.90 32.04 45.40
C ILE A 192 -8.42 30.59 45.58
N GLN A 193 -9.28 29.62 45.27
CA GLN A 193 -9.00 28.19 45.52
C GLN A 193 -8.58 27.46 44.23
N GLY A 194 -8.95 27.98 43.07
CA GLY A 194 -8.52 27.41 41.79
C GLY A 194 -8.67 28.32 40.59
N VAL A 195 -8.11 27.88 39.47
CA VAL A 195 -8.21 28.57 38.18
C VAL A 195 -8.62 27.60 37.08
N THR A 196 -9.41 28.08 36.14
CA THR A 196 -9.67 27.37 34.88
C THR A 196 -8.76 27.94 33.80
N ILE A 197 -7.82 27.12 33.30
CA ILE A 197 -6.83 27.55 32.30
C ILE A 197 -7.48 27.52 30.92
N PHE A 198 -7.89 28.73 30.56
CA PHE A 198 -8.46 29.21 29.30
C PHE A 198 -9.88 28.78 28.96
N ASN A 199 -10.60 29.76 28.40
CA ASN A 199 -11.80 29.54 27.60
C ASN A 199 -11.41 29.35 26.12
N ARG A 200 -12.35 29.57 25.20
CA ARG A 200 -12.06 29.67 23.77
C ARG A 200 -11.17 30.87 23.46
N MET A 201 -10.34 30.70 22.43
CA MET A 201 -9.61 31.82 21.82
C MET A 201 -10.59 32.70 21.03
N THR A 202 -10.28 33.98 20.87
CA THR A 202 -11.05 34.87 20.00
C THR A 202 -10.42 34.82 18.60
N ALA A 203 -11.20 34.47 17.56
CA ALA A 203 -10.70 34.45 16.18
C ALA A 203 -11.77 34.91 15.17
N LEU A 204 -11.34 35.09 13.93
CA LEU A 204 -12.13 35.47 12.78
C LEU A 204 -11.70 34.57 11.61
N ASP A 205 -12.63 34.25 10.70
CA ASP A 205 -12.30 33.65 9.42
C ASP A 205 -13.07 34.38 8.30
N VAL A 206 -12.50 34.37 7.10
CA VAL A 206 -13.02 35.11 5.93
C VAL A 206 -13.31 34.11 4.82
N ASP A 207 -14.55 34.10 4.35
CA ASP A 207 -14.91 33.35 3.16
C ASP A 207 -14.36 34.07 1.93
N VAL A 208 -13.43 33.44 1.21
CA VAL A 208 -12.72 34.04 0.07
C VAL A 208 -13.57 34.21 -1.18
N TYR A 209 -14.75 33.59 -1.25
CA TYR A 209 -15.65 33.67 -2.40
C TYR A 209 -16.74 34.73 -2.20
N THR A 210 -17.21 34.89 -0.95
CA THR A 210 -18.22 35.89 -0.59
C THR A 210 -17.62 37.18 -0.05
N GLU A 211 -16.35 37.16 0.35
CA GLU A 211 -15.65 38.25 1.05
C GLU A 211 -16.31 38.62 2.40
N GLU A 212 -17.13 37.72 2.94
CA GLU A 212 -17.81 37.89 4.22
C GLU A 212 -17.05 37.21 5.36
N ILE A 213 -17.34 37.64 6.59
CA ILE A 213 -16.86 36.95 7.79
C ILE A 213 -17.72 35.70 8.00
N GLU A 214 -17.08 34.52 8.11
CA GLU A 214 -17.76 33.21 8.26
C GLU A 214 -18.74 33.16 9.44
N MET A 215 -18.48 33.94 10.48
CA MET A 215 -19.37 34.13 11.62
C MET A 215 -19.96 35.56 11.57
N PRO A 216 -21.30 35.74 11.65
CA PRO A 216 -21.91 37.05 11.48
C PRO A 216 -21.34 38.13 12.41
N GLY A 217 -20.89 39.25 11.83
CA GLY A 217 -20.68 40.51 12.56
C GLY A 217 -19.41 40.63 13.41
N GLY A 218 -18.45 39.70 13.36
CA GLY A 218 -17.15 39.89 14.02
C GLY A 218 -16.46 38.63 14.53
N TYR A 219 -15.72 38.79 15.63
CA TYR A 219 -14.93 37.72 16.23
C TYR A 219 -15.80 36.70 16.96
N ALA A 220 -15.47 35.41 16.83
CA ALA A 220 -16.15 34.32 17.52
C ALA A 220 -15.18 33.46 18.34
N GLY A 221 -15.75 32.58 19.18
CA GLY A 221 -14.99 31.64 20.00
C GLY A 221 -14.40 30.51 19.15
N HIS A 222 -13.07 30.46 19.10
CA HIS A 222 -12.25 29.53 18.35
C HIS A 222 -11.75 28.39 19.24
N GLY A 223 -12.00 27.16 18.82
CA GLY A 223 -11.54 25.96 19.50
C GLY A 223 -11.57 24.73 18.59
N GLY A 224 -11.44 23.55 19.19
CA GLY A 224 -11.29 22.28 18.47
C GLY A 224 -10.10 21.49 19.02
N PRO A 225 -9.86 20.26 18.54
CA PRO A 225 -8.81 19.38 19.08
C PRO A 225 -7.41 20.02 19.11
N TRP A 226 -7.09 20.85 18.12
CA TRP A 226 -5.82 21.59 18.01
C TRP A 226 -5.56 22.56 19.17
N ALA A 227 -6.58 22.90 19.98
CA ALA A 227 -6.40 23.82 21.09
C ALA A 227 -5.66 23.17 22.27
N VAL A 228 -5.59 21.83 22.37
CA VAL A 228 -5.10 21.11 23.56
C VAL A 228 -3.65 21.47 23.90
N GLN A 229 -2.80 21.73 22.90
CA GLN A 229 -1.39 22.04 23.06
C GLN A 229 -1.16 23.36 23.83
N TYR A 230 -2.07 24.33 23.70
CA TYR A 230 -1.90 25.65 24.29
C TYR A 230 -2.10 25.66 25.82
N PRO A 231 -3.18 25.09 26.40
CA PRO A 231 -3.29 24.93 27.85
C PRO A 231 -2.23 23.99 28.41
N LEU A 232 -1.81 22.93 27.71
CA LEU A 232 -0.72 22.04 28.18
C LEU A 232 0.56 22.83 28.47
N ARG A 233 0.92 23.74 27.56
CA ARG A 233 2.08 24.64 27.72
C ARG A 233 1.98 25.45 29.01
N TRP A 234 0.85 26.08 29.28
CA TRP A 234 0.70 27.00 30.42
C TRP A 234 0.51 26.27 31.75
N ILE A 235 -0.27 25.19 31.78
CA ILE A 235 -0.44 24.36 32.98
C ILE A 235 0.92 23.81 33.42
N SER A 236 1.76 23.34 32.49
CA SER A 236 3.09 22.83 32.84
C SER A 236 4.01 23.87 33.49
N GLN A 237 3.75 25.16 33.29
CA GLN A 237 4.52 26.24 33.93
C GLN A 237 3.89 26.71 35.22
N ILE A 238 2.57 26.72 35.30
CA ILE A 238 1.83 27.24 36.45
C ILE A 238 1.85 26.24 37.59
N ALA A 239 1.60 24.96 37.32
CA ALA A 239 1.44 23.92 38.34
C ALA A 239 2.62 23.81 39.34
N PRO A 240 3.91 23.91 38.93
CA PRO A 240 5.03 23.89 39.89
C PRO A 240 5.13 25.14 40.78
N GLN A 241 4.44 26.22 40.44
CA GLN A 241 4.65 27.56 41.01
C GLN A 241 3.53 28.02 41.95
N VAL A 242 2.44 27.26 42.05
CA VAL A 242 1.25 27.61 42.83
C VAL A 242 0.74 26.38 43.60
N ARG A 243 -0.09 26.61 44.62
CA ARG A 243 -0.72 25.58 45.45
C ARG A 243 -2.21 25.45 45.19
N ILE A 244 -2.82 26.43 44.52
CA ILE A 244 -4.23 26.40 44.14
C ILE A 244 -4.51 25.36 43.05
N ASP A 245 -5.76 24.92 42.95
CA ASP A 245 -6.15 23.90 42.00
C ASP A 245 -6.25 24.43 40.56
N ILE A 246 -5.94 23.56 39.60
CA ILE A 246 -5.94 23.91 38.17
C ILE A 246 -6.96 23.05 37.44
N ALA A 247 -7.99 23.67 36.89
CA ALA A 247 -8.90 23.05 35.93
C ALA A 247 -8.36 23.26 34.51
N ALA A 248 -8.04 22.18 33.81
CA ALA A 248 -7.69 22.23 32.40
C ALA A 248 -8.95 22.34 31.53
N SER A 249 -8.89 23.15 30.47
CA SER A 249 -9.99 23.33 29.52
C SER A 249 -9.43 23.58 28.13
N GLY A 250 -10.17 23.18 27.10
CA GLY A 250 -9.82 23.40 25.69
C GLY A 250 -9.28 22.15 24.99
N GLY A 251 -9.76 21.88 23.78
CA GLY A 251 -9.20 20.84 22.90
C GLY A 251 -9.36 19.38 23.31
N VAL A 252 -9.97 19.06 24.46
CA VAL A 252 -10.27 17.66 24.82
C VAL A 252 -11.17 17.04 23.76
N SER A 253 -10.68 15.98 23.12
CA SER A 253 -11.34 15.26 22.04
C SER A 253 -11.34 13.74 22.25
N CYS A 254 -10.45 13.23 23.10
CA CYS A 254 -10.36 11.83 23.51
C CYS A 254 -9.83 11.68 24.94
N TRP A 255 -9.78 10.45 25.47
CA TRP A 255 -9.32 10.19 26.84
C TRP A 255 -7.80 10.44 27.00
N GLU A 256 -7.02 10.32 25.92
CA GLU A 256 -5.58 10.63 25.94
C GLU A 256 -5.34 12.12 26.27
N ASP A 257 -6.20 13.03 25.82
CA ASP A 257 -6.12 14.46 26.14
C ASP A 257 -6.31 14.71 27.64
N VAL A 258 -7.25 13.99 28.26
CA VAL A 258 -7.48 14.02 29.72
C VAL A 258 -6.22 13.59 30.46
N VAL A 259 -5.61 12.47 30.05
CA VAL A 259 -4.36 11.97 30.65
C VAL A 259 -3.22 12.97 30.47
N ARG A 260 -3.08 13.59 29.29
CA ARG A 260 -2.07 14.62 29.03
C ARG A 260 -2.20 15.79 30.02
N TYR A 261 -3.43 16.23 30.33
CA TYR A 261 -3.64 17.32 31.28
C TYR A 261 -3.21 16.99 32.70
N PHE A 262 -3.50 15.79 33.19
CA PHE A 262 -3.00 15.36 34.50
C PHE A 262 -1.48 15.26 34.51
N LEU A 263 -0.87 14.67 33.47
CA LEU A 263 0.59 14.53 33.38
C LEU A 263 1.32 15.88 33.48
N VAL A 264 0.75 16.97 32.96
CA VAL A 264 1.32 18.32 33.06
C VAL A 264 0.91 19.10 34.32
N GLY A 265 0.08 18.52 35.20
CA GLY A 265 -0.20 19.07 36.53
C GLY A 265 -1.60 19.64 36.76
N ALA A 266 -2.58 19.41 35.87
CA ALA A 266 -3.96 19.78 36.15
C ALA A 266 -4.55 18.97 37.31
N THR A 267 -5.44 19.56 38.11
CA THR A 267 -6.22 18.88 39.17
C THR A 267 -7.46 18.20 38.58
N VAL A 268 -8.16 18.88 37.65
CA VAL A 268 -9.39 18.40 37.00
C VAL A 268 -9.39 18.79 35.53
N VAL A 269 -10.23 18.15 34.72
CA VAL A 269 -10.38 18.46 33.29
C VAL A 269 -11.84 18.82 32.98
N GLN A 270 -12.04 20.02 32.45
CA GLN A 270 -13.33 20.50 31.96
C GLN A 270 -13.53 20.11 30.48
N VAL A 271 -14.68 19.50 30.16
CA VAL A 271 -15.02 19.01 28.82
C VAL A 271 -16.31 19.68 28.31
N CYS A 272 -16.33 20.06 27.03
CA CYS A 272 -17.48 20.71 26.41
C CYS A 272 -17.60 20.35 24.92
N THR A 273 -16.64 20.77 24.09
CA THR A 273 -16.73 20.57 22.63
C THR A 273 -16.93 19.11 22.24
N ALA A 274 -16.20 18.16 22.83
CA ALA A 274 -16.39 16.74 22.52
C ALA A 274 -17.82 16.25 22.80
N LEU A 275 -18.49 16.77 23.84
CA LEU A 275 -19.86 16.40 24.18
C LEU A 275 -20.88 17.03 23.22
N PHE A 276 -20.59 18.21 22.65
CA PHE A 276 -21.43 18.76 21.58
C PHE A 276 -21.44 17.90 20.32
N PHE A 277 -20.32 17.25 20.00
CA PHE A 277 -20.19 16.41 18.81
C PHE A 277 -20.64 14.96 19.05
N ASN A 278 -20.43 14.42 20.25
CA ASN A 278 -20.64 12.99 20.55
C ASN A 278 -21.77 12.71 21.57
N GLY A 279 -22.36 13.74 22.17
CA GLY A 279 -23.37 13.60 23.23
C GLY A 279 -22.78 13.33 24.62
N TYR A 280 -23.66 13.22 25.63
CA TYR A 280 -23.26 13.06 27.05
C TYR A 280 -22.56 11.72 27.34
N ALA A 281 -22.95 10.64 26.67
CA ALA A 281 -22.36 9.31 26.84
C ALA A 281 -20.85 9.25 26.55
N PHE A 282 -20.32 10.21 25.79
CA PHE A 282 -18.88 10.33 25.56
C PHE A 282 -18.08 10.58 26.86
N LEU A 283 -18.71 11.10 27.93
CA LEU A 283 -18.07 11.17 29.25
C LEU A 283 -17.67 9.79 29.77
N GLU A 284 -18.49 8.76 29.54
CA GLU A 284 -18.18 7.38 29.96
C GLU A 284 -16.93 6.87 29.23
N GLU A 285 -16.77 7.19 27.95
CA GLU A 285 -15.58 6.83 27.18
C GLU A 285 -14.31 7.48 27.76
N LEU A 286 -14.41 8.75 28.17
CA LEU A 286 -13.31 9.47 28.82
C LEU A 286 -12.96 8.85 30.18
N VAL A 287 -13.96 8.53 31.00
CA VAL A 287 -13.79 7.86 32.30
C VAL A 287 -13.11 6.50 32.12
N GLN A 288 -13.68 5.63 31.27
CA GLN A 288 -13.14 4.29 31.04
C GLN A 288 -11.73 4.34 30.42
N GLY A 289 -11.46 5.29 29.53
CA GLY A 289 -10.13 5.49 28.95
C GLY A 289 -9.09 5.88 30.00
N LEU A 290 -9.46 6.77 30.93
CA LEU A 290 -8.63 7.15 32.07
C LEU A 290 -8.36 5.94 33.00
N GLU A 291 -9.40 5.17 33.35
CA GLU A 291 -9.25 3.96 34.16
C GLU A 291 -8.32 2.94 33.52
N ARG A 292 -8.54 2.62 32.23
CA ARG A 292 -7.67 1.71 31.47
C ARG A 292 -6.22 2.18 31.48
N HIS A 293 -5.97 3.48 31.30
CA HIS A 293 -4.62 4.03 31.37
C HIS A 293 -3.99 3.83 32.75
N MET A 294 -4.75 4.11 33.81
CA MET A 294 -4.30 3.94 35.19
C MET A 294 -3.98 2.47 35.50
N GLU A 295 -4.82 1.53 35.08
CA GLU A 295 -4.58 0.09 35.23
C GLU A 295 -3.31 -0.36 34.50
N GLN A 296 -3.17 0.01 33.23
CA GLN A 296 -2.02 -0.35 32.40
C GLN A 296 -0.69 0.18 32.97
N LYS A 297 -0.72 1.33 33.66
CA LYS A 297 0.47 1.95 34.29
C LYS A 297 0.63 1.62 35.77
N GLY A 298 -0.32 0.90 36.37
CA GLY A 298 -0.32 0.56 37.81
C GLY A 298 -0.58 1.75 38.73
N TYR A 299 -1.27 2.79 38.26
CA TYR A 299 -1.68 3.94 39.09
C TYR A 299 -2.94 3.61 39.87
N ARG A 300 -2.96 3.95 41.16
CA ARG A 300 -4.13 3.79 42.03
C ARG A 300 -5.00 5.03 42.03
N ARG A 301 -4.40 6.22 41.93
CA ARG A 301 -5.08 7.52 41.95
C ARG A 301 -4.51 8.46 40.91
N VAL A 302 -5.27 9.48 40.52
CA VAL A 302 -4.82 10.51 39.56
C VAL A 302 -3.57 11.23 40.09
N GLU A 303 -3.49 11.42 41.40
CA GLU A 303 -2.35 12.05 42.06
C GLU A 303 -1.03 11.28 41.88
N ASP A 304 -1.06 9.97 41.56
CA ASP A 304 0.15 9.15 41.36
C ASP A 304 0.93 9.53 40.08
N PHE A 305 0.26 10.18 39.14
CA PHE A 305 0.88 10.60 37.87
C PHE A 305 0.63 12.07 37.50
N ARG A 306 -0.09 12.82 38.35
CA ARG A 306 -0.26 14.25 38.17
C ARG A 306 1.10 14.96 38.21
N GLY A 307 1.42 15.71 37.16
CA GLY A 307 2.68 16.46 37.05
C GLY A 307 3.91 15.59 36.72
N LYS A 308 3.75 14.29 36.44
CA LYS A 308 4.88 13.35 36.28
C LYS A 308 5.81 13.66 35.11
N VAL A 309 5.38 14.47 34.13
CA VAL A 309 6.25 14.90 33.02
C VAL A 309 6.91 16.25 33.24
N LEU A 310 6.58 16.99 34.31
CA LEU A 310 7.11 18.33 34.55
C LEU A 310 8.64 18.36 34.59
N GLY A 311 9.27 17.38 35.25
CA GLY A 311 10.73 17.25 35.29
C GLY A 311 11.38 16.77 33.98
N LYS A 312 10.59 16.48 32.94
CA LYS A 312 11.07 16.08 31.61
C LYS A 312 11.01 17.23 30.60
N ILE A 313 10.43 18.37 30.97
CA ILE A 313 10.33 19.54 30.11
C ILE A 313 11.61 20.36 30.30
N LEU A 314 12.53 20.23 29.34
CA LEU A 314 13.84 20.86 29.37
C LEU A 314 13.78 22.28 28.83
N GLY A 315 14.55 23.18 29.44
CA GLY A 315 14.80 24.50 28.91
C GLY A 315 15.67 24.46 27.65
N THR A 316 15.69 25.57 26.91
CA THR A 316 16.43 25.73 25.64
C THR A 316 17.89 25.25 25.72
N CYS A 317 18.59 25.51 26.83
CA CYS A 317 20.00 25.14 27.02
C CYS A 317 20.21 23.69 27.49
N GLU A 318 19.15 23.01 27.92
CA GLU A 318 19.20 21.64 28.45
C GLU A 318 18.83 20.60 27.37
N ILE A 319 18.20 21.03 26.28
CA ILE A 319 17.87 20.16 25.13
C ILE A 319 19.17 19.75 24.43
N ASP A 320 19.40 18.44 24.32
CA ASP A 320 20.48 17.87 23.50
C ASP A 320 20.18 18.11 22.01
N ARG A 321 20.99 18.98 21.38
CA ARG A 321 20.86 19.40 19.97
C ARG A 321 21.90 18.77 19.05
N ARG A 322 22.68 17.80 19.56
CA ARG A 322 23.64 17.07 18.74
C ARG A 322 22.90 16.23 17.70
N HIS A 323 23.56 16.00 16.57
CA HIS A 323 23.05 15.09 15.56
C HIS A 323 23.17 13.64 16.06
N ARG A 324 22.05 13.06 16.48
CA ARG A 324 22.01 11.75 17.14
C ARG A 324 21.35 10.65 16.32
N PHE A 325 20.65 11.01 15.26
CA PHE A 325 19.90 10.04 14.47
C PHE A 325 19.93 10.37 12.99
N ASP A 326 20.07 9.36 12.16
CA ASP A 326 19.87 9.45 10.72
C ASP A 326 18.55 8.79 10.33
N ALA A 327 17.97 9.18 9.19
CA ALA A 327 16.89 8.41 8.59
C ALA A 327 17.48 7.18 7.86
N ARG A 328 16.79 6.05 7.91
CA ARG A 328 17.13 4.85 7.14
C ARG A 328 15.89 4.27 6.48
N ILE A 329 16.00 3.97 5.19
CA ILE A 329 14.93 3.35 4.39
C ILE A 329 15.11 1.82 4.45
N ASP A 330 14.04 1.10 4.75
CA ASP A 330 13.91 -0.34 4.48
C ASP A 330 13.27 -0.52 3.09
N PRO A 331 14.04 -0.97 2.06
CA PRO A 331 13.51 -1.18 0.72
C PRO A 331 12.79 -2.53 0.55
N SER A 332 12.66 -3.34 1.61
CA SER A 332 12.05 -4.68 1.51
C SER A 332 10.59 -4.68 1.03
N PRO A 333 9.72 -3.70 1.36
CA PRO A 333 8.34 -3.74 0.91
C PRO A 333 8.21 -3.41 -0.58
N THR A 334 7.85 -4.41 -1.38
CA THR A 334 7.86 -4.36 -2.84
C THR A 334 6.46 -4.36 -3.43
N ALA A 335 6.34 -3.82 -4.65
CA ALA A 335 5.07 -3.75 -5.36
C ALA A 335 4.58 -5.15 -5.77
N PRO A 336 3.27 -5.44 -5.74
CA PRO A 336 2.74 -6.76 -6.10
C PRO A 336 3.15 -7.21 -7.51
N CYS A 337 3.21 -6.27 -8.46
CA CYS A 337 3.63 -6.56 -9.83
C CYS A 337 5.09 -7.05 -9.94
N LYS A 338 6.01 -6.48 -9.15
CA LYS A 338 7.41 -6.95 -9.06
C LYS A 338 7.49 -8.28 -8.32
N PHE A 339 6.76 -8.42 -7.22
CA PHE A 339 6.72 -9.64 -6.41
C PHE A 339 6.23 -10.86 -7.21
N ALA A 340 5.18 -10.67 -8.03
CA ALA A 340 4.62 -11.72 -8.88
C ALA A 340 5.48 -12.03 -10.13
N CYS A 341 6.41 -11.16 -10.50
CA CYS A 341 7.25 -11.37 -11.68
C CYS A 341 8.34 -12.41 -11.37
N PRO A 342 8.39 -13.57 -12.07
CA PRO A 342 9.34 -14.64 -11.73
C PRO A 342 10.82 -14.23 -11.84
N VAL A 343 11.13 -13.25 -12.70
CA VAL A 343 12.50 -12.70 -12.87
C VAL A 343 12.71 -11.35 -12.17
N GLY A 344 11.71 -10.87 -11.42
CA GLY A 344 11.83 -9.70 -10.55
C GLY A 344 12.01 -8.36 -11.27
N VAL A 345 11.39 -8.17 -12.45
CA VAL A 345 11.47 -6.89 -13.19
C VAL A 345 11.04 -5.72 -12.29
N PRO A 346 11.82 -4.62 -12.21
CA PRO A 346 11.45 -3.37 -11.53
C PRO A 346 10.25 -2.63 -12.15
N ILE A 347 9.07 -3.27 -12.16
CA ILE A 347 7.91 -2.82 -12.92
C ILE A 347 7.45 -1.43 -12.52
N GLN A 348 7.30 -1.18 -11.22
CA GLN A 348 6.91 0.14 -10.72
C GLN A 348 7.91 1.23 -11.15
N ALA A 349 9.21 0.91 -11.20
CA ALA A 349 10.23 1.88 -11.57
C ALA A 349 10.18 2.23 -13.06
N PHE A 350 10.13 1.24 -13.96
CA PHE A 350 10.04 1.56 -15.39
C PHE A 350 8.70 2.24 -15.74
N VAL A 351 7.60 1.84 -15.11
CA VAL A 351 6.29 2.48 -15.34
C VAL A 351 6.34 3.94 -14.88
N HIS A 352 6.97 4.24 -13.74
CA HIS A 352 7.19 5.62 -13.30
C HIS A 352 7.99 6.42 -14.34
N TYR A 353 9.08 5.88 -14.87
CA TYR A 353 9.86 6.57 -15.90
C TYR A 353 9.12 6.77 -17.22
N VAL A 354 8.24 5.85 -17.62
CA VAL A 354 7.34 6.07 -18.75
C VAL A 354 6.42 7.26 -18.48
N ALA A 355 5.84 7.36 -17.26
CA ALA A 355 4.99 8.49 -16.88
C ALA A 355 5.73 9.84 -16.90
N GLU A 356 7.03 9.85 -16.58
CA GLU A 356 7.92 11.02 -16.63
C GLU A 356 8.57 11.26 -18.01
N ARG A 357 8.25 10.43 -19.02
CA ARG A 357 8.87 10.44 -20.37
C ARG A 357 10.39 10.17 -20.42
N ASP A 358 10.95 9.56 -19.38
CA ASP A 358 12.35 9.12 -19.33
C ASP A 358 12.50 7.67 -19.85
N PHE A 359 12.31 7.48 -21.15
CA PHE A 359 12.30 6.15 -21.76
C PHE A 359 13.65 5.43 -21.71
N GLU A 360 14.75 6.18 -21.61
CA GLU A 360 16.09 5.61 -21.46
C GLU A 360 16.25 4.93 -20.10
N LYS A 361 15.84 5.59 -19.01
CA LYS A 361 15.82 4.93 -17.69
C LYS A 361 14.79 3.82 -17.61
N ALA A 362 13.62 3.98 -18.24
CA ALA A 362 12.64 2.90 -18.30
C ALA A 362 13.24 1.64 -18.96
N LEU A 363 14.00 1.82 -20.05
CA LEU A 363 14.68 0.73 -20.76
C LEU A 363 15.78 0.09 -19.90
N GLU A 364 16.56 0.88 -19.16
CA GLU A 364 17.55 0.40 -18.20
C GLU A 364 16.91 -0.49 -17.13
N MET A 365 15.80 -0.04 -16.53
CA MET A 365 15.06 -0.80 -15.52
C MET A 365 14.49 -2.11 -16.08
N ILE A 366 14.06 -2.13 -17.34
CA ILE A 366 13.59 -3.37 -17.97
C ILE A 366 14.76 -4.34 -18.19
N ARG A 367 15.86 -3.86 -18.78
CA ARG A 367 17.03 -4.68 -19.13
C ARG A 367 17.80 -5.19 -17.90
N SER A 368 17.69 -4.51 -16.75
CA SER A 368 18.35 -4.97 -15.52
C SER A 368 17.86 -6.34 -15.02
N ALA A 369 16.66 -6.76 -15.43
CA ALA A 369 16.06 -8.03 -15.05
C ALA A 369 16.62 -9.25 -15.81
N GLY A 370 17.53 -9.06 -16.76
CA GLY A 370 18.19 -10.12 -17.54
C GLY A 370 17.79 -10.17 -19.01
N PRO A 371 18.20 -11.21 -19.76
CA PRO A 371 18.00 -11.30 -21.21
C PRO A 371 16.52 -11.51 -21.57
N PHE A 372 16.19 -11.46 -22.86
CA PHE A 372 14.87 -11.81 -23.41
C PHE A 372 13.70 -10.95 -22.92
N GLN A 373 13.96 -9.71 -22.50
CA GLN A 373 12.89 -8.78 -22.14
C GLN A 373 12.04 -8.44 -23.36
N SER A 374 12.65 -8.38 -24.55
CA SER A 374 12.00 -8.16 -25.85
C SER A 374 11.03 -9.30 -26.20
N VAL A 375 11.38 -10.53 -25.82
CA VAL A 375 10.52 -11.72 -25.95
C VAL A 375 9.36 -11.65 -24.95
N CYS A 376 9.66 -11.36 -23.68
CA CYS A 376 8.63 -11.23 -22.65
C CYS A 376 7.62 -10.10 -22.94
N GLY A 377 8.03 -9.04 -23.64
CA GLY A 377 7.09 -7.99 -24.09
C GLY A 377 6.07 -8.45 -25.14
N ARG A 378 6.17 -9.69 -25.66
CA ARG A 378 5.32 -10.21 -26.74
C ARG A 378 4.59 -11.50 -26.38
N VAL A 379 5.18 -12.39 -25.57
CA VAL A 379 4.61 -13.72 -25.28
C VAL A 379 4.51 -14.08 -23.80
N CYS A 380 4.75 -13.13 -22.90
CA CYS A 380 4.60 -13.36 -21.45
C CYS A 380 3.13 -13.49 -21.06
N TYR A 381 2.85 -14.28 -20.02
CA TYR A 381 1.50 -14.41 -19.43
C TYR A 381 1.21 -13.34 -18.37
N HIS A 382 2.10 -12.36 -18.22
CA HIS A 382 1.94 -11.17 -17.38
C HIS A 382 1.32 -11.37 -15.99
N PRO A 383 1.85 -12.29 -15.15
CA PRO A 383 1.37 -12.45 -13.76
C PRO A 383 1.46 -11.17 -12.93
N CYS A 384 2.27 -10.21 -13.38
CA CYS A 384 2.35 -8.87 -12.81
C CYS A 384 1.09 -8.01 -12.98
N GLU A 385 0.31 -8.21 -14.06
CA GLU A 385 -0.96 -7.54 -14.29
C GLU A 385 -2.05 -8.16 -13.40
N ASP A 386 -2.09 -9.49 -13.29
CA ASP A 386 -3.01 -10.22 -12.38
C ASP A 386 -2.83 -9.78 -10.93
N ALA A 387 -1.58 -9.60 -10.49
CA ALA A 387 -1.25 -9.16 -9.14
C ALA A 387 -1.48 -7.65 -8.91
N CYS A 388 -1.71 -6.84 -9.93
CA CYS A 388 -1.72 -5.39 -9.83
C CYS A 388 -2.80 -4.87 -8.88
N THR A 389 -2.43 -4.09 -7.85
CA THR A 389 -3.38 -3.49 -6.89
C THR A 389 -4.43 -2.59 -7.55
N ARG A 390 -4.13 -2.03 -8.73
CA ARG A 390 -5.10 -1.22 -9.49
C ARG A 390 -6.29 -2.05 -9.97
N GLY A 391 -6.07 -3.33 -10.29
CA GLY A 391 -7.13 -4.27 -10.68
C GLY A 391 -8.17 -4.50 -9.58
N ASP A 392 -7.82 -4.27 -8.31
CA ASP A 392 -8.75 -4.33 -7.18
C ASP A 392 -9.66 -3.07 -7.08
N MET A 393 -9.41 -2.05 -7.92
CA MET A 393 -10.16 -0.78 -7.96
C MET A 393 -10.92 -0.59 -9.27
N ASP A 394 -10.23 -0.73 -10.40
CA ASP A 394 -10.80 -0.73 -11.75
C ASP A 394 -10.16 -1.81 -12.65
N GLU A 395 -9.16 -1.48 -13.47
CA GLU A 395 -8.47 -2.41 -14.37
C GLU A 395 -6.96 -2.33 -14.12
N PRO A 396 -6.21 -3.44 -14.22
CA PRO A 396 -4.76 -3.41 -14.01
C PRO A 396 -4.05 -2.47 -14.99
N VAL A 397 -2.85 -2.02 -14.62
CA VAL A 397 -1.97 -1.29 -15.52
C VAL A 397 -1.53 -2.23 -16.65
N ALA A 398 -1.55 -1.78 -17.90
CA ALA A 398 -1.12 -2.54 -19.08
C ALA A 398 0.41 -2.70 -19.16
N ILE A 399 1.00 -3.33 -18.15
CA ILE A 399 2.43 -3.51 -17.93
C ILE A 399 3.12 -4.13 -19.14
N MET A 400 2.53 -5.15 -19.77
CA MET A 400 3.11 -5.82 -20.94
C MET A 400 3.16 -4.89 -22.15
N ALA A 401 2.10 -4.12 -22.39
CA ALA A 401 2.04 -3.14 -23.48
C ALA A 401 3.02 -1.98 -23.27
N LEU A 402 3.10 -1.46 -22.04
CA LEU A 402 4.10 -0.45 -21.65
C LEU A 402 5.53 -0.97 -21.85
N LYS A 403 5.80 -2.20 -21.40
CA LYS A 403 7.09 -2.85 -21.58
C LYS A 403 7.44 -2.96 -23.06
N ARG A 404 6.51 -3.43 -23.90
CA ARG A 404 6.68 -3.53 -25.35
C ARG A 404 6.97 -2.17 -25.99
N PHE A 405 6.23 -1.12 -25.61
CA PHE A 405 6.47 0.24 -26.08
C PHE A 405 7.91 0.70 -25.79
N VAL A 406 8.39 0.54 -24.55
CA VAL A 406 9.76 0.94 -24.18
C VAL A 406 10.82 0.12 -24.92
N LEU A 407 10.57 -1.17 -25.15
CA LEU A 407 11.49 -2.04 -25.89
C LEU A 407 11.54 -1.67 -27.37
N GLU A 408 10.40 -1.39 -28.02
CA GLU A 408 10.35 -0.91 -29.41
C GLU A 408 11.00 0.48 -29.55
N TRP A 409 10.87 1.35 -28.55
CA TRP A 409 11.63 2.59 -28.48
C TRP A 409 13.15 2.31 -28.36
N GLY A 410 13.53 1.36 -27.52
CA GLY A 410 14.91 0.92 -27.33
C GLY A 410 15.54 0.32 -28.59
N GLU A 411 14.81 -0.50 -29.34
CA GLU A 411 15.24 -1.05 -30.65
C GLU A 411 15.64 0.08 -31.63
N ARG A 412 14.96 1.23 -31.58
CA ARG A 412 15.23 2.38 -32.47
C ARG A 412 16.32 3.32 -31.97
N ASN A 413 16.39 3.54 -30.65
CA ASN A 413 17.23 4.61 -30.06
C ASN A 413 18.47 4.09 -29.29
N ARG A 414 18.41 2.85 -28.79
CA ARG A 414 19.44 2.17 -27.97
C ARG A 414 19.46 0.66 -28.27
N PRO A 415 19.69 0.25 -29.54
CA PRO A 415 19.59 -1.14 -29.95
C PRO A 415 20.59 -2.01 -29.19
N LEU A 416 20.25 -3.28 -28.96
CA LEU A 416 21.03 -4.14 -28.08
C LEU A 416 22.41 -4.43 -28.66
N ARG A 417 22.56 -4.41 -29.99
CA ARG A 417 23.85 -4.52 -30.69
C ARG A 417 24.88 -3.44 -30.31
N ASP A 418 24.44 -2.26 -29.90
CA ASP A 418 25.30 -1.13 -29.52
C ASP A 418 25.64 -1.13 -28.02
N VAL A 419 24.99 -1.98 -27.24
CA VAL A 419 25.23 -2.11 -25.80
C VAL A 419 26.46 -2.99 -25.57
N ALA A 420 27.44 -2.44 -24.84
CA ALA A 420 28.61 -3.18 -24.40
C ALA A 420 28.19 -4.30 -23.42
N PRO A 421 28.67 -5.54 -23.61
CA PRO A 421 28.51 -6.62 -22.65
C PRO A 421 29.09 -6.26 -21.27
N ASP A 422 28.31 -6.45 -20.21
CA ASP A 422 28.73 -6.28 -18.82
C ASP A 422 29.20 -7.64 -18.28
N VAL A 423 30.52 -7.84 -18.25
CA VAL A 423 31.17 -9.12 -17.89
C VAL A 423 32.26 -8.86 -16.84
N ALA A 424 32.17 -9.56 -15.72
CA ALA A 424 33.20 -9.53 -14.67
C ALA A 424 34.52 -10.18 -15.13
N PRO A 425 35.66 -9.90 -14.45
CA PRO A 425 36.93 -10.53 -14.77
C PRO A 425 36.86 -12.07 -14.76
N PRO A 426 37.65 -12.77 -15.62
CA PRO A 426 37.60 -14.23 -15.72
C PRO A 426 37.86 -14.94 -14.39
N THR A 427 36.97 -15.85 -14.02
CA THR A 427 37.08 -16.66 -12.79
C THR A 427 38.00 -17.88 -12.96
N GLY A 428 38.30 -18.25 -14.21
CA GLY A 428 39.02 -19.48 -14.57
C GLY A 428 38.15 -20.74 -14.55
N LYS A 429 36.86 -20.64 -14.20
CA LYS A 429 35.92 -21.77 -14.17
C LYS A 429 35.22 -21.96 -15.51
N ARG A 430 34.92 -23.21 -15.84
CA ARG A 430 34.26 -23.62 -17.08
C ARG A 430 32.92 -24.31 -16.81
N VAL A 431 31.89 -23.89 -17.53
CA VAL A 431 30.53 -24.45 -17.39
C VAL A 431 30.01 -24.94 -18.74
N ALA A 432 29.40 -26.14 -18.76
CA ALA A 432 28.62 -26.61 -19.89
C ALA A 432 27.12 -26.42 -19.63
N VAL A 433 26.40 -25.88 -20.60
CA VAL A 433 24.94 -25.76 -20.57
C VAL A 433 24.37 -26.63 -21.69
N VAL A 434 23.41 -27.50 -21.37
CA VAL A 434 22.77 -28.41 -22.32
C VAL A 434 21.37 -27.89 -22.62
N GLY A 435 21.18 -27.40 -23.85
CA GLY A 435 19.97 -26.75 -24.34
C GLY A 435 20.11 -25.23 -24.42
N ALA A 436 19.84 -24.66 -25.59
CA ALA A 436 19.84 -23.22 -25.87
C ALA A 436 18.41 -22.64 -25.83
N GLY A 437 17.56 -23.13 -24.92
CA GLY A 437 16.24 -22.54 -24.63
C GLY A 437 16.30 -21.36 -23.66
N PRO A 438 15.15 -20.78 -23.24
CA PRO A 438 15.11 -19.64 -22.33
C PRO A 438 15.88 -19.88 -21.03
N ALA A 439 15.72 -21.05 -20.41
CA ALA A 439 16.40 -21.40 -19.16
C ALA A 439 17.92 -21.49 -19.35
N GLY A 440 18.37 -22.25 -20.36
CA GLY A 440 19.79 -22.45 -20.65
C GLY A 440 20.52 -21.17 -21.03
N LEU A 441 19.93 -20.36 -21.92
CA LEU A 441 20.52 -19.10 -22.33
C LEU A 441 20.51 -18.04 -21.22
N THR A 442 19.49 -18.03 -20.35
CA THR A 442 19.49 -17.16 -19.17
C THR A 442 20.59 -17.58 -18.19
N ALA A 443 20.77 -18.88 -17.96
CA ALA A 443 21.85 -19.37 -17.12
C ALA A 443 23.23 -19.03 -17.71
N ALA A 444 23.40 -19.21 -19.02
CA ALA A 444 24.63 -18.87 -19.72
C ALA A 444 24.95 -17.38 -19.65
N HIS A 445 23.95 -16.52 -19.86
CA HIS A 445 24.06 -15.06 -19.68
C HIS A 445 24.53 -14.70 -18.27
N ASP A 446 23.86 -15.22 -17.23
CA ASP A 446 24.14 -14.86 -15.84
C ASP A 446 25.49 -15.40 -15.34
N LEU A 447 25.91 -16.58 -15.80
CA LEU A 447 27.22 -17.15 -15.50
C LEU A 447 28.34 -16.40 -16.24
N ALA A 448 28.14 -16.06 -17.51
CA ALA A 448 29.09 -15.26 -18.29
C ALA A 448 29.26 -13.86 -17.67
N LYS A 449 28.17 -13.23 -17.22
CA LYS A 449 28.19 -11.96 -16.50
C LYS A 449 29.12 -12.00 -15.27
N ARG A 450 29.23 -13.15 -14.60
CA ARG A 450 30.11 -13.37 -13.43
C ARG A 450 31.53 -13.78 -13.78
N GLY A 451 31.89 -13.82 -15.07
CA GLY A 451 33.25 -14.11 -15.54
C GLY A 451 33.54 -15.60 -15.75
N HIS A 452 32.53 -16.48 -15.69
CA HIS A 452 32.71 -17.91 -16.00
C HIS A 452 32.74 -18.14 -17.52
N LYS A 453 33.55 -19.10 -17.97
CA LYS A 453 33.57 -19.49 -19.38
C LYS A 453 32.46 -20.51 -19.66
N VAL A 454 31.49 -20.16 -20.49
CA VAL A 454 30.30 -20.98 -20.74
C VAL A 454 30.28 -21.51 -22.17
N VAL A 455 29.99 -22.80 -22.33
CA VAL A 455 29.72 -23.44 -23.63
C VAL A 455 28.31 -24.04 -23.61
N VAL A 456 27.46 -23.63 -24.54
CA VAL A 456 26.09 -24.13 -24.71
C VAL A 456 26.05 -25.17 -25.82
N TYR A 457 25.46 -26.33 -25.55
CA TYR A 457 25.25 -27.41 -26.50
C TYR A 457 23.77 -27.48 -26.90
N GLU A 458 23.47 -27.35 -28.18
CA GLU A 458 22.11 -27.33 -28.72
C GLU A 458 21.96 -28.37 -29.83
N ALA A 459 20.90 -29.19 -29.75
CA ALA A 459 20.64 -30.26 -30.70
C ALA A 459 19.99 -29.75 -32.00
N LEU A 460 19.23 -28.66 -31.94
CA LEU A 460 18.62 -27.99 -33.08
C LEU A 460 19.69 -27.25 -33.91
N PRO A 461 19.41 -26.98 -35.21
CA PRO A 461 20.32 -26.21 -36.06
C PRO A 461 20.42 -24.72 -35.66
N VAL A 462 19.48 -24.23 -34.84
CA VAL A 462 19.40 -22.83 -34.39
C VAL A 462 19.24 -22.75 -32.87
N PRO A 463 19.81 -21.74 -32.19
CA PRO A 463 19.58 -21.49 -30.78
C PRO A 463 18.23 -20.80 -30.53
N GLY A 464 17.80 -20.79 -29.27
CA GLY A 464 16.54 -20.19 -28.81
C GLY A 464 15.48 -21.18 -28.35
N GLY A 465 15.69 -22.49 -28.57
CA GLY A 465 14.79 -23.56 -28.16
C GLY A 465 13.34 -23.31 -28.59
N MET A 466 12.38 -23.50 -27.69
CA MET A 466 10.96 -23.28 -27.98
C MET A 466 10.60 -21.84 -28.38
N MET A 467 11.41 -20.82 -28.04
CA MET A 467 11.17 -19.45 -28.54
C MET A 467 11.45 -19.35 -30.04
N ALA A 468 12.42 -20.11 -30.55
CA ALA A 468 12.79 -20.13 -31.96
C ALA A 468 11.91 -21.07 -32.78
N VAL A 469 11.53 -22.23 -32.24
CA VAL A 469 10.82 -23.27 -33.02
C VAL A 469 9.38 -23.54 -32.59
N GLY A 470 8.97 -23.13 -31.39
CA GLY A 470 7.62 -23.39 -30.87
C GLY A 470 6.66 -22.24 -31.12
N VAL A 471 7.07 -21.01 -30.76
CA VAL A 471 6.24 -19.81 -30.92
C VAL A 471 6.28 -19.33 -32.37
N PRO A 472 5.14 -19.12 -33.07
CA PRO A 472 5.12 -18.64 -34.46
C PRO A 472 5.71 -17.23 -34.67
N GLU A 473 6.23 -16.97 -35.88
CA GLU A 473 6.91 -15.70 -36.20
C GLU A 473 5.99 -14.46 -36.10
N TYR A 474 4.69 -14.60 -36.39
CA TYR A 474 3.75 -13.48 -36.28
C TYR A 474 3.56 -13.00 -34.83
N ARG A 475 3.81 -13.86 -33.83
CA ARG A 475 3.82 -13.51 -32.40
C ARG A 475 5.20 -13.06 -31.95
N LEU A 476 6.23 -13.76 -32.40
CA LEU A 476 7.60 -13.54 -31.97
C LEU A 476 8.56 -13.49 -33.17
N PRO A 477 8.93 -12.28 -33.63
CA PRO A 477 9.85 -12.11 -34.75
C PRO A 477 11.20 -12.78 -34.50
N ARG A 478 11.72 -13.50 -35.51
CA ARG A 478 12.98 -14.25 -35.39
C ARG A 478 14.20 -13.38 -35.22
N GLU A 479 14.21 -12.21 -35.87
CA GLU A 479 15.31 -11.26 -35.77
C GLU A 479 15.52 -10.79 -34.33
N LEU A 480 14.44 -10.55 -33.60
CA LEU A 480 14.48 -10.13 -32.20
C LEU A 480 15.09 -11.21 -31.31
N VAL A 481 14.70 -12.48 -31.49
CA VAL A 481 15.30 -13.60 -30.76
C VAL A 481 16.78 -13.72 -31.09
N ARG A 482 17.15 -13.56 -32.37
CA ARG A 482 18.55 -13.59 -32.82
C ARG A 482 19.37 -12.45 -32.21
N GLU A 483 18.84 -11.23 -32.10
CA GLU A 483 19.55 -10.10 -31.50
C GLU A 483 19.82 -10.31 -30.00
N GLU A 484 18.85 -10.82 -29.26
CA GLU A 484 19.00 -11.17 -27.83
C GLU A 484 20.04 -12.28 -27.62
N ILE A 485 20.07 -13.30 -28.47
CA ILE A 485 21.08 -14.37 -28.43
C ILE A 485 22.47 -13.84 -28.80
N ALA A 486 22.56 -12.99 -29.83
CA ALA A 486 23.81 -12.38 -30.24
C ALA A 486 24.43 -11.52 -29.13
N TYR A 487 23.63 -10.90 -28.27
CA TYR A 487 24.14 -10.21 -27.07
C TYR A 487 24.83 -11.19 -26.12
N ILE A 488 24.23 -12.36 -25.87
CA ILE A 488 24.79 -13.41 -25.01
C ILE A 488 26.10 -13.95 -25.60
N GLU A 489 26.17 -14.17 -26.92
CA GLU A 489 27.41 -14.60 -27.59
C GLU A 489 28.53 -13.55 -27.44
N ARG A 490 28.21 -12.25 -27.54
CA ARG A 490 29.18 -11.16 -27.32
C ARG A 490 29.69 -11.09 -25.88
N MET A 491 29.00 -11.68 -24.90
CA MET A 491 29.51 -11.84 -23.54
C MET A 491 30.61 -12.91 -23.43
N GLY A 492 30.93 -13.62 -24.52
CA GLY A 492 31.92 -14.70 -24.57
C GLY A 492 31.34 -16.10 -24.40
N VAL A 493 30.01 -16.25 -24.49
CA VAL A 493 29.34 -17.56 -24.50
C VAL A 493 29.51 -18.20 -25.87
N GLU A 494 30.00 -19.44 -25.90
CA GLU A 494 30.11 -20.23 -27.13
C GLU A 494 28.87 -21.11 -27.29
N ILE A 495 28.15 -21.00 -28.41
CA ILE A 495 26.95 -21.81 -28.68
C ILE A 495 27.26 -22.80 -29.82
N ARG A 496 27.14 -24.09 -29.53
CA ARG A 496 27.37 -25.21 -30.46
C ARG A 496 26.03 -25.85 -30.85
N THR A 497 25.51 -25.48 -32.01
CA THR A 497 24.29 -26.07 -32.58
C THR A 497 24.56 -27.40 -33.28
N GLY A 498 23.50 -28.18 -33.51
CA GLY A 498 23.59 -29.51 -34.13
C GLY A 498 24.28 -30.59 -33.28
N VAL A 499 24.51 -30.35 -31.99
CA VAL A 499 25.15 -31.30 -31.06
C VAL A 499 24.13 -31.85 -30.07
N ARG A 500 23.80 -33.15 -30.18
CA ARG A 500 22.89 -33.84 -29.27
C ARG A 500 23.66 -34.52 -28.14
N VAL A 501 23.58 -33.95 -26.95
CA VAL A 501 24.09 -34.57 -25.72
C VAL A 501 23.32 -35.88 -25.44
N GLY A 502 24.04 -36.95 -25.13
CA GLY A 502 23.56 -38.33 -25.03
C GLY A 502 23.78 -39.15 -26.31
N LYS A 503 24.09 -38.52 -27.45
CA LYS A 503 24.42 -39.19 -28.72
C LYS A 503 25.79 -38.80 -29.26
N ASP A 504 26.03 -37.50 -29.42
CA ASP A 504 27.26 -36.96 -30.01
C ASP A 504 28.33 -36.67 -28.93
N VAL A 505 27.89 -36.29 -27.73
CA VAL A 505 28.71 -36.12 -26.52
C VAL A 505 27.94 -36.66 -25.31
N THR A 506 28.59 -37.37 -24.40
CA THR A 506 27.96 -37.94 -23.19
C THR A 506 27.98 -36.97 -22.01
N LEU A 507 27.09 -37.17 -21.03
CA LEU A 507 27.07 -36.37 -19.81
C LEU A 507 28.36 -36.55 -19.00
N GLU A 508 28.91 -37.77 -18.97
CA GLU A 508 30.16 -38.11 -18.30
C GLU A 508 31.36 -37.38 -18.89
N GLU A 509 31.41 -37.21 -20.22
CA GLU A 509 32.45 -36.41 -20.88
C GLU A 509 32.36 -34.94 -20.48
N LEU A 510 31.15 -34.36 -20.50
CA LEU A 510 30.94 -32.98 -20.05
C LEU A 510 31.36 -32.78 -18.59
N ARG A 511 31.05 -33.74 -17.71
CA ARG A 511 31.45 -33.69 -16.29
C ARG A 511 32.96 -33.81 -16.06
N ARG A 512 33.71 -34.35 -17.01
CA ARG A 512 35.18 -34.43 -16.94
C ARG A 512 35.85 -33.17 -17.46
N GLU A 513 35.23 -32.50 -18.43
CA GLU A 513 35.82 -31.33 -19.09
C GLU A 513 35.45 -29.99 -18.43
N TYR A 514 34.29 -29.93 -17.76
CA TYR A 514 33.73 -28.71 -17.16
C TYR A 514 33.60 -28.86 -15.64
N ASP A 515 33.74 -27.74 -14.92
CA ASP A 515 33.61 -27.70 -13.45
C ASP A 515 32.15 -27.88 -13.00
N ALA A 516 31.19 -27.48 -13.85
CA ALA A 516 29.77 -27.69 -13.64
C ALA A 516 29.00 -27.87 -14.96
N VAL A 517 27.85 -28.55 -14.89
CA VAL A 517 26.94 -28.84 -16.02
C VAL A 517 25.52 -28.44 -15.64
N PHE A 518 24.85 -27.67 -16.51
CA PHE A 518 23.43 -27.34 -16.39
C PHE A 518 22.61 -28.04 -17.47
N LEU A 519 21.55 -28.74 -17.07
CA LEU A 519 20.64 -29.47 -17.94
C LEU A 519 19.33 -28.70 -18.11
N SER A 520 19.08 -28.22 -19.33
CA SER A 520 17.92 -27.41 -19.68
C SER A 520 17.34 -27.81 -21.04
N THR A 521 17.21 -29.12 -21.28
CA THR A 521 16.79 -29.71 -22.57
C THR A 521 15.34 -29.46 -22.95
N GLY A 522 14.54 -28.84 -22.08
CA GLY A 522 13.15 -28.46 -22.35
C GLY A 522 12.19 -29.65 -22.48
N ALA A 523 10.96 -29.36 -22.94
CA ALA A 523 9.90 -30.33 -23.17
C ALA A 523 9.51 -30.44 -24.66
N HIS A 524 10.45 -30.87 -25.50
CA HIS A 524 10.27 -30.88 -26.96
C HIS A 524 9.44 -32.03 -27.53
N ARG A 525 9.02 -33.01 -26.71
CA ARG A 525 8.26 -34.18 -27.16
C ARG A 525 6.76 -33.95 -27.00
N SER A 526 6.00 -34.09 -28.08
CA SER A 526 4.53 -34.03 -28.01
C SER A 526 3.94 -35.30 -27.40
N LEU A 527 2.86 -35.15 -26.64
CA LEU A 527 2.04 -36.26 -26.18
C LEU A 527 1.03 -36.67 -27.24
N ARG A 528 0.71 -37.97 -27.25
CA ARG A 528 -0.30 -38.59 -28.10
C ARG A 528 -1.65 -38.67 -27.38
N LEU A 529 -2.73 -38.73 -28.15
CA LEU A 529 -4.11 -38.90 -27.69
C LEU A 529 -4.35 -40.29 -27.11
N GLY A 530 -3.73 -41.32 -27.69
CA GLY A 530 -3.96 -42.72 -27.32
C GLY A 530 -5.31 -43.24 -27.79
N ILE A 531 -5.80 -42.74 -28.94
CA ILE A 531 -7.05 -43.18 -29.57
C ILE A 531 -6.77 -43.94 -30.87
N PRO A 532 -7.69 -44.82 -31.32
CA PRO A 532 -7.54 -45.50 -32.60
C PRO A 532 -7.39 -44.52 -33.79
N GLY A 533 -6.50 -44.84 -34.72
CA GLY A 533 -6.27 -44.06 -35.95
C GLY A 533 -5.26 -42.91 -35.84
N GLU A 534 -4.59 -42.73 -34.70
CA GLU A 534 -3.58 -41.68 -34.50
C GLU A 534 -2.31 -41.86 -35.37
N GLU A 535 -2.16 -43.02 -36.01
CA GLU A 535 -1.03 -43.36 -36.88
C GLU A 535 -1.23 -42.97 -38.36
N PHE A 536 -2.44 -42.53 -38.73
CA PHE A 536 -2.78 -42.27 -40.14
C PHE A 536 -2.05 -41.07 -40.72
N GLU A 537 -1.79 -41.11 -42.04
CA GLU A 537 -1.26 -39.98 -42.78
C GLU A 537 -2.19 -38.76 -42.62
N GLY A 538 -1.60 -37.59 -42.35
CA GLY A 538 -2.34 -36.36 -42.07
C GLY A 538 -2.65 -36.13 -40.59
N VAL A 539 -2.34 -37.08 -39.70
CA VAL A 539 -2.29 -36.84 -38.24
C VAL A 539 -0.87 -36.40 -37.87
N ILE A 540 -0.72 -35.17 -37.38
CA ILE A 540 0.57 -34.53 -37.12
C ILE A 540 0.60 -34.05 -35.68
N LEU A 541 1.73 -34.26 -34.99
CA LEU A 541 1.95 -33.70 -33.66
C LEU A 541 2.18 -32.19 -33.78
N ALA A 542 1.45 -31.40 -33.00
CA ALA A 542 1.41 -29.94 -33.16
C ALA A 542 2.78 -29.26 -32.97
N LEU A 543 3.61 -29.71 -32.03
CA LEU A 543 4.95 -29.15 -31.87
C LEU A 543 5.87 -29.45 -33.06
N ASP A 544 5.75 -30.64 -33.66
CA ASP A 544 6.56 -31.00 -34.82
C ASP A 544 6.11 -30.19 -36.03
N PHE A 545 4.80 -29.99 -36.20
CA PHE A 545 4.23 -29.08 -37.19
C PHE A 545 4.79 -27.66 -37.04
N LEU A 546 4.68 -27.06 -35.86
CA LEU A 546 5.19 -25.70 -35.60
C LEU A 546 6.71 -25.62 -35.78
N LYS A 547 7.46 -26.61 -35.31
CA LYS A 547 8.91 -26.67 -35.47
C LYS A 547 9.32 -26.66 -36.94
N LYS A 548 8.69 -27.49 -37.78
CA LYS A 548 8.97 -27.53 -39.22
C LYS A 548 8.65 -26.20 -39.90
N VAL A 549 7.50 -25.61 -39.62
CA VAL A 549 7.11 -24.29 -40.16
C VAL A 549 8.14 -23.23 -39.77
N ASN A 550 8.56 -23.20 -38.51
CA ASN A 550 9.50 -22.21 -37.99
C ASN A 550 10.95 -22.42 -38.43
N LEU A 551 11.29 -23.61 -38.91
CA LEU A 551 12.56 -23.92 -39.57
C LEU A 551 12.50 -23.74 -41.09
N GLU A 552 11.42 -23.11 -41.60
CA GLU A 552 11.19 -22.86 -43.03
C GLU A 552 11.16 -24.15 -43.87
N GLU A 553 10.81 -25.28 -43.26
CA GLU A 553 10.54 -26.50 -43.99
C GLU A 553 9.19 -26.39 -44.73
N ASN A 554 9.09 -27.03 -45.90
CA ASN A 554 7.83 -27.03 -46.65
C ASN A 554 6.80 -27.93 -45.95
N VAL A 555 5.85 -27.31 -45.25
CA VAL A 555 4.74 -27.98 -44.58
C VAL A 555 3.45 -27.70 -45.33
N GLN A 556 2.72 -28.76 -45.66
CA GLN A 556 1.42 -28.69 -46.33
C GLN A 556 0.32 -29.10 -45.35
N VAL A 557 -0.80 -28.38 -45.39
CA VAL A 557 -2.02 -28.73 -44.65
C VAL A 557 -3.16 -28.96 -45.64
N GLY A 558 -4.12 -29.81 -45.27
CA GLY A 558 -5.33 -30.01 -46.05
C GLY A 558 -6.29 -28.81 -45.98
N ARG A 559 -7.44 -28.92 -46.67
CA ARG A 559 -8.43 -27.83 -46.73
C ARG A 559 -9.18 -27.68 -45.40
N ARG A 560 -9.50 -28.80 -44.75
CA ARG A 560 -10.16 -28.85 -43.43
C ARG A 560 -9.20 -29.38 -42.38
N VAL A 561 -8.82 -28.54 -41.41
CA VAL A 561 -7.86 -28.88 -40.37
C VAL A 561 -8.55 -28.93 -39.01
N GLY A 562 -8.34 -29.98 -38.24
CA GLY A 562 -8.77 -30.05 -36.84
C GLY A 562 -7.58 -30.00 -35.90
N VAL A 563 -7.62 -29.13 -34.90
CA VAL A 563 -6.61 -29.03 -33.86
C VAL A 563 -7.19 -29.52 -32.55
N ILE A 564 -6.60 -30.54 -31.95
CA ILE A 564 -7.10 -31.14 -30.71
C ILE A 564 -6.29 -30.60 -29.53
N GLY A 565 -6.94 -29.80 -28.68
CA GLY A 565 -6.30 -29.15 -27.53
C GLY A 565 -6.92 -27.79 -27.22
N GLY A 566 -6.40 -27.11 -26.20
CA GLY A 566 -6.85 -25.77 -25.82
C GLY A 566 -5.78 -24.89 -25.17
N GLY A 567 -4.51 -25.31 -25.23
CA GLY A 567 -3.39 -24.45 -24.80
C GLY A 567 -2.87 -23.58 -25.94
N ASN A 568 -1.89 -22.72 -25.65
CA ASN A 568 -1.30 -21.81 -26.64
C ASN A 568 -0.76 -22.55 -27.88
N THR A 569 -0.17 -23.75 -27.71
CA THR A 569 0.26 -24.59 -28.85
C THR A 569 -0.89 -24.94 -29.80
N ALA A 570 -2.10 -25.15 -29.28
CA ALA A 570 -3.27 -25.46 -30.10
C ALA A 570 -3.73 -24.22 -30.89
N LEU A 571 -3.83 -23.06 -30.23
CA LEU A 571 -4.18 -21.80 -30.90
C LEU A 571 -3.14 -21.42 -31.96
N ASP A 572 -1.85 -21.50 -31.62
CA ASP A 572 -0.75 -21.21 -32.53
C ASP A 572 -0.82 -22.12 -33.76
N SER A 573 -1.05 -23.42 -33.56
CA SER A 573 -1.18 -24.39 -34.66
C SER A 573 -2.39 -24.09 -35.55
N ALA A 574 -3.54 -23.71 -34.96
CA ALA A 574 -4.74 -23.36 -35.69
C ALA A 574 -4.54 -22.11 -36.57
N ARG A 575 -3.97 -21.05 -35.99
CA ARG A 575 -3.68 -19.78 -36.67
C ARG A 575 -2.60 -19.92 -37.75
N VAL A 576 -1.62 -20.81 -37.54
CA VAL A 576 -0.62 -21.15 -38.57
C VAL A 576 -1.25 -21.95 -39.70
N ALA A 577 -2.15 -22.90 -39.41
CA ALA A 577 -2.86 -23.66 -40.44
C ALA A 577 -3.69 -22.76 -41.38
N LEU A 578 -4.37 -21.75 -40.83
CA LEU A 578 -5.05 -20.72 -41.64
C LEU A 578 -4.07 -19.98 -42.58
N ARG A 579 -2.92 -19.55 -42.08
CA ARG A 579 -1.89 -18.85 -42.87
C ARG A 579 -1.24 -19.73 -43.94
N LEU A 580 -1.22 -21.05 -43.75
CA LEU A 580 -0.78 -22.02 -44.75
C LEU A 580 -1.86 -22.35 -45.81
N GLY A 581 -3.04 -21.72 -45.72
CA GLY A 581 -4.10 -21.81 -46.74
C GLY A 581 -5.19 -22.84 -46.45
N ALA A 582 -5.39 -23.25 -45.19
CA ALA A 582 -6.56 -24.04 -44.82
C ALA A 582 -7.86 -23.22 -45.00
N ASP A 583 -8.89 -23.83 -45.58
CA ASP A 583 -10.20 -23.20 -45.80
C ASP A 583 -11.03 -23.16 -44.50
N GLU A 584 -10.96 -24.23 -43.71
CA GLU A 584 -11.65 -24.33 -42.43
C GLU A 584 -10.73 -24.92 -41.36
N VAL A 585 -10.65 -24.25 -40.21
CA VAL A 585 -9.88 -24.72 -39.05
C VAL A 585 -10.79 -24.85 -37.84
N TYR A 586 -10.84 -26.05 -37.26
CA TYR A 586 -11.64 -26.38 -36.09
C TYR A 586 -10.72 -26.64 -34.89
N LEU A 587 -10.92 -25.94 -33.78
CA LEU A 587 -10.23 -26.24 -32.53
C LEU A 587 -11.14 -27.06 -31.61
N ILE A 588 -10.80 -28.33 -31.40
CA ILE A 588 -11.60 -29.30 -30.66
C ILE A 588 -11.12 -29.31 -29.21
N TYR A 589 -11.97 -28.81 -28.31
CA TYR A 589 -11.63 -28.67 -26.89
C TYR A 589 -12.66 -29.30 -25.96
N ARG A 590 -12.19 -30.14 -25.05
CA ARG A 590 -13.05 -30.96 -24.18
C ARG A 590 -13.71 -30.22 -23.00
N ARG A 591 -13.40 -28.94 -22.77
CA ARG A 591 -13.98 -28.12 -21.68
C ARG A 591 -14.58 -26.83 -22.25
N THR A 592 -15.00 -25.90 -21.38
CA THR A 592 -15.50 -24.58 -21.79
C THR A 592 -14.36 -23.55 -21.85
N GLU A 593 -14.66 -22.37 -22.40
CA GLU A 593 -13.75 -21.22 -22.45
C GLU A 593 -13.10 -20.92 -21.09
N LYS A 594 -13.87 -20.94 -20.00
CA LYS A 594 -13.37 -20.63 -18.65
C LYS A 594 -12.27 -21.55 -18.14
N GLU A 595 -12.21 -22.79 -18.62
CA GLU A 595 -11.16 -23.73 -18.24
C GLU A 595 -10.03 -23.83 -19.26
N MET A 596 -10.09 -23.07 -20.35
CA MET A 596 -9.09 -23.07 -21.40
C MET A 596 -7.75 -22.55 -20.85
N PRO A 597 -6.62 -23.27 -21.02
CA PRO A 597 -5.31 -22.80 -20.58
C PRO A 597 -4.75 -21.64 -21.41
N ALA A 598 -5.24 -21.46 -22.63
CA ALA A 598 -4.83 -20.36 -23.47
C ALA A 598 -5.40 -19.03 -22.95
N GLN A 599 -4.74 -17.96 -23.32
CA GLN A 599 -5.06 -16.62 -22.84
C GLN A 599 -6.29 -16.05 -23.57
N ASP A 600 -7.20 -15.42 -22.82
CA ASP A 600 -8.52 -14.96 -23.33
C ASP A 600 -8.39 -14.08 -24.59
N TRP A 601 -7.42 -13.16 -24.63
CA TRP A 601 -7.21 -12.31 -25.80
C TRP A 601 -6.71 -13.10 -27.03
N GLU A 602 -5.95 -14.19 -26.84
CA GLU A 602 -5.49 -15.03 -27.95
C GLU A 602 -6.61 -15.90 -28.51
N VAL A 603 -7.53 -16.32 -27.65
CA VAL A 603 -8.77 -17.01 -28.05
C VAL A 603 -9.60 -16.07 -28.93
N ALA A 604 -9.85 -14.85 -28.45
CA ALA A 604 -10.60 -13.84 -29.19
C ALA A 604 -9.95 -13.51 -30.55
N GLU A 605 -8.62 -13.37 -30.61
CA GLU A 605 -7.88 -13.16 -31.86
C GLU A 605 -7.99 -14.35 -32.82
N ALA A 606 -7.94 -15.58 -32.31
CA ALA A 606 -8.07 -16.77 -33.15
C ALA A 606 -9.47 -16.87 -33.77
N GLU A 607 -10.52 -16.57 -33.01
CA GLU A 607 -11.89 -16.52 -33.53
C GLU A 607 -12.08 -15.39 -34.54
N GLU A 608 -11.49 -14.21 -34.30
CA GLU A 608 -11.47 -13.07 -35.25
C GLU A 608 -10.81 -13.46 -36.58
N GLU A 609 -9.74 -14.28 -36.55
CA GLU A 609 -9.08 -14.82 -37.73
C GLU A 609 -9.85 -15.96 -38.43
N GLY A 610 -10.95 -16.45 -37.84
CA GLY A 610 -11.82 -17.47 -38.43
C GLY A 610 -11.62 -18.89 -37.90
N VAL A 611 -10.86 -19.09 -36.80
CA VAL A 611 -10.78 -20.38 -36.12
C VAL A 611 -12.13 -20.71 -35.46
N ARG A 612 -12.70 -21.88 -35.76
CA ARG A 612 -13.98 -22.33 -35.19
C ARG A 612 -13.73 -23.20 -33.96
N ILE A 613 -14.05 -22.71 -32.77
CA ILE A 613 -13.82 -23.46 -31.52
C ILE A 613 -15.02 -24.35 -31.19
N LEU A 614 -14.77 -25.65 -31.09
CA LEU A 614 -15.74 -26.66 -30.66
C LEU A 614 -15.49 -27.00 -29.19
N TYR A 615 -16.12 -26.25 -28.31
CA TYR A 615 -16.12 -26.49 -26.87
C TYR A 615 -16.83 -27.80 -26.52
N LEU A 616 -16.53 -28.31 -25.31
CA LEU A 616 -17.16 -29.51 -24.76
C LEU A 616 -17.17 -30.69 -25.75
N THR A 617 -16.09 -30.86 -26.50
CA THR A 617 -15.99 -31.88 -27.54
C THR A 617 -14.66 -32.63 -27.38
N ALA A 618 -14.69 -33.96 -27.36
CA ALA A 618 -13.48 -34.78 -27.31
C ALA A 618 -13.46 -35.81 -28.46
N PRO A 619 -12.30 -36.08 -29.07
CA PRO A 619 -12.16 -37.12 -30.08
C PRO A 619 -12.24 -38.52 -29.44
N LEU A 620 -12.89 -39.46 -30.12
CA LEU A 620 -12.97 -40.88 -29.74
C LEU A 620 -12.07 -41.76 -30.61
N GLU A 621 -12.10 -41.53 -31.92
CA GLU A 621 -11.30 -42.25 -32.91
C GLU A 621 -11.12 -41.39 -34.17
N ILE A 622 -10.02 -41.61 -34.86
CA ILE A 622 -9.74 -40.99 -36.16
C ILE A 622 -10.13 -42.00 -37.24
N LEU A 623 -10.82 -41.54 -38.28
CA LEU A 623 -11.45 -42.38 -39.29
C LEU A 623 -10.66 -42.36 -40.62
N GLU A 624 -10.72 -43.52 -41.29
CA GLU A 624 -10.12 -43.94 -42.57
C GLU A 624 -8.75 -44.65 -42.53
N ASP A 625 -8.64 -45.74 -43.30
CA ASP A 625 -7.51 -46.67 -43.39
C ASP A 625 -6.34 -46.11 -44.22
N GLY A 626 -5.38 -45.48 -43.54
CA GLY A 626 -4.10 -45.03 -44.09
C GLY A 626 -3.93 -43.52 -44.16
N ARG A 627 -4.98 -42.75 -44.47
CA ARG A 627 -4.98 -41.28 -44.48
C ARG A 627 -6.26 -40.76 -43.83
N VAL A 628 -6.17 -39.67 -43.06
CA VAL A 628 -7.33 -39.13 -42.35
C VAL A 628 -8.37 -38.51 -43.30
N LYS A 629 -9.65 -38.82 -43.04
CA LYS A 629 -10.81 -38.15 -43.67
C LYS A 629 -11.81 -37.54 -42.69
N ALA A 630 -11.84 -38.03 -41.46
CA ALA A 630 -12.73 -37.53 -40.41
C ALA A 630 -12.21 -37.89 -39.02
N VAL A 631 -12.74 -37.20 -38.01
CA VAL A 631 -12.61 -37.58 -36.60
C VAL A 631 -14.00 -37.81 -36.01
N ARG A 632 -14.17 -38.90 -35.28
CA ARG A 632 -15.39 -39.15 -34.52
C ARG A 632 -15.28 -38.47 -33.16
N CYS A 633 -16.18 -37.55 -32.88
CA CYS A 633 -16.19 -36.73 -31.68
C CYS A 633 -17.39 -37.02 -30.78
N LEU A 634 -17.19 -36.88 -29.47
CA LEU A 634 -18.24 -37.04 -28.46
C LEU A 634 -18.44 -35.73 -27.69
N PRO A 635 -19.70 -35.23 -27.61
CA PRO A 635 -20.03 -34.13 -26.71
C PRO A 635 -19.74 -34.47 -25.25
N HIS A 636 -19.30 -33.49 -24.49
CA HIS A 636 -18.99 -33.58 -23.07
C HIS A 636 -19.82 -32.60 -22.24
N ILE A 637 -19.93 -32.86 -20.95
CA ILE A 637 -20.41 -31.94 -19.92
C ILE A 637 -19.32 -31.76 -18.86
N LEU A 638 -19.42 -30.68 -18.08
CA LEU A 638 -18.48 -30.45 -16.99
C LEU A 638 -18.96 -31.14 -15.71
N GLY A 639 -18.15 -32.07 -15.21
CA GLY A 639 -18.29 -32.68 -13.89
C GLY A 639 -17.77 -31.78 -12.77
N LYS A 640 -17.35 -32.42 -11.67
CA LYS A 640 -16.75 -31.74 -10.52
C LYS A 640 -15.34 -31.20 -10.86
N PRO A 641 -14.89 -30.13 -10.18
CA PRO A 641 -13.49 -29.71 -10.19
C PRO A 641 -12.52 -30.85 -9.88
N ASP A 642 -11.38 -30.88 -10.56
CA ASP A 642 -10.20 -31.66 -10.21
C ASP A 642 -9.39 -30.99 -9.07
N GLU A 643 -8.25 -31.57 -8.71
CA GLU A 643 -7.39 -31.08 -7.63
C GLU A 643 -6.83 -29.68 -7.91
N ASP A 644 -6.71 -29.32 -9.20
CA ASP A 644 -6.29 -27.99 -9.66
C ASP A 644 -7.47 -27.00 -9.75
N GLY A 645 -8.66 -27.40 -9.30
CA GLY A 645 -9.89 -26.59 -9.34
C GLY A 645 -10.57 -26.54 -10.71
N ARG A 646 -10.04 -27.21 -11.74
CA ARG A 646 -10.60 -27.20 -13.10
C ARG A 646 -11.67 -28.26 -13.25
N ARG A 647 -12.81 -27.93 -13.84
CA ARG A 647 -13.89 -28.91 -13.98
C ARG A 647 -13.49 -30.06 -14.92
N ARG A 648 -13.75 -31.30 -14.49
CA ARG A 648 -13.45 -32.51 -15.27
C ARG A 648 -14.43 -32.63 -16.44
N PRO A 649 -13.97 -32.93 -17.65
CA PRO A 649 -14.85 -33.23 -18.76
C PRO A 649 -15.39 -34.66 -18.59
N GLU A 650 -16.71 -34.83 -18.73
CA GLU A 650 -17.39 -36.12 -18.66
C GLU A 650 -18.22 -36.35 -19.93
N PRO A 651 -18.30 -37.58 -20.48
CA PRO A 651 -19.14 -37.89 -21.63
C PRO A 651 -20.58 -37.43 -21.43
N ALA A 652 -21.12 -36.66 -22.38
CA ALA A 652 -22.52 -36.31 -22.38
C ALA A 652 -23.38 -37.52 -22.82
N PRO A 653 -24.63 -37.63 -22.36
CA PRO A 653 -25.59 -38.63 -22.87
C PRO A 653 -26.09 -38.23 -24.26
N ALA A 654 -25.17 -38.12 -25.24
CA ALA A 654 -25.41 -37.72 -26.61
C ALA A 654 -24.67 -38.66 -27.58
N SER A 655 -25.19 -38.81 -28.79
CA SER A 655 -24.53 -39.60 -29.83
C SER A 655 -23.23 -38.92 -30.28
N ALA A 656 -22.21 -39.72 -30.58
CA ALA A 656 -21.02 -39.25 -31.25
C ALA A 656 -21.36 -38.78 -32.69
N PHE A 657 -20.60 -37.81 -33.19
CA PHE A 657 -20.74 -37.29 -34.55
C PHE A 657 -19.40 -37.33 -35.28
N GLU A 658 -19.43 -37.31 -36.61
CA GLU A 658 -18.23 -37.30 -37.43
C GLU A 658 -17.96 -35.89 -37.95
N LEU A 659 -16.75 -35.41 -37.76
CA LEU A 659 -16.26 -34.15 -38.30
C LEU A 659 -15.29 -34.43 -39.45
N PRO A 660 -15.65 -34.13 -40.71
CA PRO A 660 -14.76 -34.33 -41.85
C PRO A 660 -13.52 -33.43 -41.78
N LEU A 661 -12.33 -34.03 -41.82
CA LEU A 661 -11.03 -33.35 -41.69
C LEU A 661 -10.00 -34.02 -42.59
N ASP A 662 -9.17 -33.22 -43.24
CA ASP A 662 -8.09 -33.68 -44.12
C ASP A 662 -6.72 -33.66 -43.40
N THR A 663 -6.63 -32.99 -42.25
CA THR A 663 -5.43 -32.92 -41.41
C THR A 663 -5.85 -32.77 -39.95
N ILE A 664 -5.18 -33.48 -39.04
CA ILE A 664 -5.39 -33.37 -37.60
C ILE A 664 -4.07 -32.98 -36.92
N LEU A 665 -4.10 -31.90 -36.14
CA LEU A 665 -2.97 -31.44 -35.33
C LEU A 665 -3.22 -31.77 -33.86
N VAL A 666 -2.36 -32.59 -33.26
CA VAL A 666 -2.50 -33.06 -31.88
C VAL A 666 -1.70 -32.18 -30.92
N ALA A 667 -2.40 -31.44 -30.05
CA ALA A 667 -1.83 -30.45 -29.11
C ALA A 667 -2.29 -30.70 -27.66
N VAL A 668 -2.18 -31.95 -27.18
CA VAL A 668 -2.71 -32.37 -25.87
C VAL A 668 -1.69 -32.36 -24.72
N GLY A 669 -0.44 -32.00 -24.99
CA GLY A 669 0.58 -31.80 -23.98
C GLY A 669 1.99 -32.02 -24.51
N GLN A 670 2.97 -31.76 -23.64
CA GLN A 670 4.38 -31.85 -23.95
C GLN A 670 5.11 -32.54 -22.80
N ALA A 671 6.22 -33.21 -23.12
CA ALA A 671 7.05 -33.90 -22.14
C ALA A 671 8.54 -33.70 -22.46
N PRO A 672 9.42 -33.75 -21.45
CA PRO A 672 10.84 -33.84 -21.67
C PRO A 672 11.22 -35.18 -22.32
N ASP A 673 12.34 -35.16 -23.03
CA ASP A 673 13.01 -36.38 -23.46
C ASP A 673 13.63 -37.08 -22.22
N PRO A 674 13.49 -38.40 -22.08
CA PRO A 674 14.10 -39.12 -20.97
C PRO A 674 15.63 -39.04 -21.06
N ILE A 675 16.29 -38.68 -19.96
CA ILE A 675 17.75 -38.64 -19.86
C ILE A 675 18.20 -39.80 -18.96
N PRO A 676 18.75 -40.89 -19.53
CA PRO A 676 19.20 -42.04 -18.75
C PRO A 676 20.24 -41.68 -17.68
N GLY A 677 20.18 -42.32 -16.53
CA GLY A 677 21.17 -42.15 -15.45
C GLY A 677 20.95 -40.95 -14.53
N LEU A 678 19.92 -40.14 -14.76
CA LEU A 678 19.54 -39.05 -13.87
C LEU A 678 18.45 -39.46 -12.87
N PRO A 679 18.39 -38.82 -11.70
CA PRO A 679 17.26 -38.99 -10.79
C PRO A 679 16.00 -38.39 -11.42
N LEU A 680 14.96 -39.20 -11.55
CA LEU A 680 13.67 -38.81 -12.13
C LEU A 680 12.56 -38.86 -11.07
N ARG A 681 11.59 -37.96 -11.23
CA ARG A 681 10.33 -37.97 -10.49
C ARG A 681 9.38 -39.03 -11.09
N PRO A 682 8.31 -39.44 -10.38
CA PRO A 682 7.32 -40.38 -10.89
C PRO A 682 6.64 -39.95 -12.20
N ASP A 683 6.59 -38.64 -12.49
CA ASP A 683 6.05 -38.07 -13.73
C ASP A 683 7.07 -37.99 -14.87
N GLY A 684 8.27 -38.57 -14.70
CA GLY A 684 9.31 -38.67 -15.72
C GLY A 684 10.19 -37.42 -15.89
N LYS A 685 9.97 -36.37 -15.09
CA LYS A 685 10.79 -35.15 -15.09
C LYS A 685 12.06 -35.34 -14.25
N VAL A 686 13.09 -34.55 -14.50
CA VAL A 686 14.31 -34.58 -13.69
C VAL A 686 14.02 -34.08 -12.28
N ALA A 687 14.45 -34.85 -11.27
CA ALA A 687 14.32 -34.47 -9.87
C ALA A 687 15.41 -33.46 -9.51
N ALA A 688 15.06 -32.17 -9.60
CA ALA A 688 15.91 -31.05 -9.18
C ALA A 688 15.31 -30.34 -7.99
N ASP A 689 16.16 -29.85 -7.10
CA ASP A 689 15.75 -28.94 -6.03
C ASP A 689 15.15 -27.65 -6.64
N PRO A 690 13.94 -27.22 -6.23
CA PRO A 690 13.23 -26.12 -6.89
C PRO A 690 13.88 -24.74 -6.69
N LEU A 691 14.69 -24.58 -5.64
CA LEU A 691 15.35 -23.32 -5.29
C LEU A 691 16.72 -23.18 -5.93
N THR A 692 17.45 -24.28 -6.11
CA THR A 692 18.85 -24.29 -6.56
C THR A 692 19.05 -24.97 -7.91
N GLY A 693 18.13 -25.85 -8.33
CA GLY A 693 18.29 -26.69 -9.51
C GLY A 693 19.24 -27.88 -9.30
N TYR A 694 19.78 -28.09 -8.10
CA TYR A 694 20.71 -29.19 -7.83
C TYR A 694 20.00 -30.54 -7.88
N ILE A 695 20.60 -31.54 -8.54
CA ILE A 695 20.00 -32.87 -8.72
C ILE A 695 20.62 -33.95 -7.82
N GLY A 696 21.48 -33.58 -6.86
CA GLY A 696 22.17 -34.54 -5.99
C GLY A 696 23.41 -35.19 -6.62
N VAL A 697 23.77 -34.81 -7.85
CA VAL A 697 24.98 -35.27 -8.54
C VAL A 697 26.02 -34.14 -8.53
N PRO A 698 27.24 -34.36 -8.01
CA PRO A 698 28.26 -33.31 -7.89
C PRO A 698 28.51 -32.57 -9.21
N GLY A 699 28.38 -31.24 -9.16
CA GLY A 699 28.55 -30.35 -10.30
C GLY A 699 27.44 -30.38 -11.34
N VAL A 700 26.32 -31.07 -11.11
CA VAL A 700 25.21 -31.17 -12.08
C VAL A 700 23.95 -30.52 -11.53
N PHE A 701 23.35 -29.67 -12.37
CA PHE A 701 22.13 -28.93 -12.09
C PHE A 701 21.14 -29.13 -13.24
N ALA A 702 19.85 -28.99 -12.98
CA ALA A 702 18.80 -29.06 -14.00
C ALA A 702 17.70 -28.01 -13.73
N GLY A 703 17.12 -27.47 -14.80
CA GLY A 703 16.13 -26.40 -14.70
C GLY A 703 15.39 -26.11 -16.00
N GLY A 704 14.33 -25.30 -15.90
CA GLY A 704 13.35 -25.12 -16.97
C GLY A 704 12.46 -26.35 -17.13
N ASP A 705 11.85 -26.50 -18.31
CA ASP A 705 10.76 -27.47 -18.53
C ASP A 705 11.16 -28.93 -18.33
N VAL A 706 12.46 -29.26 -18.36
CA VAL A 706 12.95 -30.61 -18.06
C VAL A 706 12.72 -31.01 -16.59
N ALA A 707 12.66 -30.03 -15.68
CA ALA A 707 12.47 -30.23 -14.25
C ALA A 707 11.06 -29.83 -13.79
N SER A 708 10.51 -28.72 -14.29
CA SER A 708 9.17 -28.25 -13.93
C SER A 708 8.05 -28.91 -14.75
N GLY A 709 8.34 -29.30 -15.98
CA GLY A 709 7.34 -29.45 -17.04
C GLY A 709 7.09 -28.13 -17.77
N PRO A 710 6.28 -28.14 -18.85
CA PRO A 710 6.06 -26.98 -19.71
C PRO A 710 5.57 -25.77 -18.92
N ALA A 711 6.33 -24.67 -18.97
CA ALA A 711 6.04 -23.43 -18.27
C ALA A 711 6.07 -22.23 -19.23
N SER A 712 5.79 -21.03 -18.71
CA SER A 712 5.96 -19.79 -19.48
C SER A 712 7.44 -19.45 -19.68
N VAL A 713 7.75 -18.64 -20.70
CA VAL A 713 9.13 -18.21 -20.99
C VAL A 713 9.77 -17.53 -19.78
N VAL A 714 9.03 -16.69 -19.06
CA VAL A 714 9.53 -15.96 -17.89
C VAL A 714 9.82 -16.89 -16.70
N GLU A 715 9.06 -17.97 -16.52
CA GLU A 715 9.33 -18.99 -15.50
C GLU A 715 10.57 -19.81 -15.85
N ALA A 716 10.75 -20.17 -17.12
CA ALA A 716 11.96 -20.84 -17.59
C ALA A 716 13.21 -19.97 -17.38
N MET A 717 13.13 -18.67 -17.68
CA MET A 717 14.19 -17.70 -17.39
C MET A 717 14.49 -17.63 -15.88
N ALA A 718 13.46 -17.57 -15.03
CA ALA A 718 13.62 -17.56 -13.59
C ALA A 718 14.32 -18.83 -13.07
N SER A 719 13.99 -19.99 -13.63
CA SER A 719 14.67 -21.25 -13.32
C SER A 719 16.14 -21.23 -13.73
N GLY A 720 16.46 -20.68 -14.90
CA GLY A 720 17.84 -20.52 -15.37
C GLY A 720 18.65 -19.59 -14.45
N ARG A 721 18.07 -18.46 -14.05
CA ARG A 721 18.67 -17.50 -13.10
C ARG A 721 18.99 -18.15 -11.75
N ARG A 722 18.04 -18.90 -11.17
CA ARG A 722 18.25 -19.61 -9.89
C ARG A 722 19.37 -20.64 -9.99
N ALA A 723 19.40 -21.41 -11.08
CA ALA A 723 20.46 -22.39 -11.31
C ALA A 723 21.83 -21.71 -11.48
N ALA A 724 21.92 -20.62 -12.24
CA ALA A 724 23.17 -19.86 -12.40
C ALA A 724 23.72 -19.33 -11.07
N GLU A 725 22.84 -18.82 -10.19
CA GLU A 725 23.23 -18.40 -8.84
C GLU A 725 23.79 -19.56 -8.01
N ALA A 726 23.08 -20.69 -7.95
CA ALA A 726 23.53 -21.86 -7.21
C ALA A 726 24.84 -22.44 -7.77
N MET A 727 24.99 -22.45 -9.10
CA MET A 727 26.21 -22.90 -9.78
C MET A 727 27.40 -21.99 -9.49
N ASP A 728 27.22 -20.67 -9.51
CA ASP A 728 28.28 -19.72 -9.16
C ASP A 728 28.80 -19.95 -7.72
N ARG A 729 27.89 -20.11 -6.76
CA ARG A 729 28.25 -20.41 -5.37
C ARG A 729 28.95 -21.76 -5.23
N TYR A 730 28.44 -22.79 -5.92
CA TYR A 730 29.10 -24.09 -6.01
C TYR A 730 30.54 -23.98 -6.51
N LEU A 731 30.77 -23.23 -7.61
CA LEU A 731 32.09 -23.02 -8.21
C LEU A 731 33.06 -22.23 -7.31
N ARG A 732 32.52 -21.43 -6.39
CA ARG A 732 33.27 -20.69 -5.36
C ARG A 732 33.50 -21.49 -4.07
N GLY A 733 32.90 -22.68 -3.95
CA GLY A 733 32.96 -23.50 -2.74
C GLY A 733 32.09 -22.97 -1.59
N GLU A 734 31.08 -22.16 -1.91
CA GLU A 734 30.10 -21.64 -0.97
C GLU A 734 28.89 -22.59 -0.88
N ASP A 735 28.04 -22.44 0.14
CA ASP A 735 26.75 -23.13 0.21
C ASP A 735 25.93 -22.81 -1.05
N ILE A 736 25.21 -23.78 -1.63
CA ILE A 736 24.38 -23.55 -2.81
C ILE A 736 23.00 -22.99 -2.46
N HIS A 737 22.56 -23.14 -1.21
CA HIS A 737 21.23 -22.68 -0.76
C HIS A 737 21.21 -21.17 -0.57
N VAL A 738 20.48 -20.48 -1.45
CA VAL A 738 20.31 -19.02 -1.37
C VAL A 738 19.16 -18.72 -0.40
N GLU A 739 19.41 -17.82 0.54
CA GLU A 739 18.36 -17.28 1.41
C GLU A 739 17.19 -16.75 0.55
N PRO A 740 15.93 -16.97 0.94
CA PRO A 740 14.79 -16.40 0.26
C PRO A 740 14.95 -14.89 0.11
N SER A 741 14.39 -14.34 -0.97
CA SER A 741 14.43 -12.90 -1.20
C SER A 741 13.91 -12.13 0.02
N PRO A 742 14.62 -11.09 0.51
CA PRO A 742 14.17 -10.31 1.65
C PRO A 742 12.93 -9.44 1.32
N PHE A 743 12.53 -9.37 0.03
CA PHE A 743 11.38 -8.59 -0.39
C PHE A 743 10.08 -9.15 0.17
N LYS A 744 9.21 -8.25 0.61
CA LYS A 744 7.89 -8.54 1.15
C LYS A 744 6.85 -7.83 0.30
N GLU A 745 5.81 -8.53 -0.11
CA GLU A 745 4.69 -7.88 -0.78
C GLU A 745 4.02 -6.86 0.15
N VAL A 746 3.69 -5.69 -0.38
CA VAL A 746 2.92 -4.68 0.37
C VAL A 746 1.46 -5.10 0.57
N ASP A 747 0.87 -4.66 1.67
CA ASP A 747 -0.56 -4.83 1.92
C ASP A 747 -1.38 -3.94 0.97
N LYS A 748 -2.09 -4.58 0.04
CA LYS A 748 -2.94 -3.91 -0.96
C LYS A 748 -4.02 -3.03 -0.34
N LEU A 749 -4.60 -3.42 0.80
CA LEU A 749 -5.64 -2.62 1.46
C LEU A 749 -5.07 -1.30 2.01
N LYS A 750 -3.83 -1.32 2.51
CA LYS A 750 -3.14 -0.09 2.93
C LYS A 750 -2.84 0.83 1.75
N VAL A 751 -2.51 0.27 0.58
CA VAL A 751 -2.33 1.05 -0.65
C VAL A 751 -3.65 1.69 -1.08
N LEU A 752 -4.73 0.92 -1.17
CA LEU A 752 -6.07 1.45 -1.54
C LEU A 752 -6.64 2.43 -0.51
N GLY A 753 -6.20 2.34 0.76
CA GLY A 753 -6.54 3.28 1.83
C GLY A 753 -5.92 4.67 1.66
N ARG A 754 -4.93 4.86 0.77
CA ARG A 754 -4.31 6.16 0.49
C ARG A 754 -5.35 7.12 -0.11
N ASN A 755 -5.47 8.32 0.46
CA ASN A 755 -6.52 9.28 0.09
C ASN A 755 -6.37 9.90 -1.32
N TRP A 756 -5.21 9.77 -1.97
CA TRP A 756 -4.83 10.53 -3.16
C TRP A 756 -5.07 9.81 -4.50
N GLU A 757 -5.52 8.55 -4.51
CA GLU A 757 -5.65 7.73 -5.74
C GLU A 757 -7.03 7.07 -5.93
N ARG A 758 -8.13 7.80 -5.67
CA ARG A 758 -9.49 7.23 -5.80
C ARG A 758 -10.19 7.52 -7.14
N GLU A 759 -9.50 8.15 -8.08
CA GLU A 759 -10.07 8.42 -9.40
C GLU A 759 -9.97 7.17 -10.28
N LYS A 760 -11.13 6.59 -10.59
CA LYS A 760 -11.21 5.51 -11.58
C LYS A 760 -10.84 6.05 -12.95
N ARG A 761 -9.98 5.32 -13.66
CA ARG A 761 -9.51 5.67 -15.01
C ARG A 761 -9.53 4.41 -15.88
N PRO A 762 -10.21 4.43 -17.02
CA PRO A 762 -10.29 3.27 -17.91
C PRO A 762 -8.89 2.87 -18.39
N ARG A 763 -8.67 1.59 -18.63
CA ARG A 763 -7.42 1.09 -19.21
C ARG A 763 -7.29 1.54 -20.67
N THR A 764 -6.13 2.06 -21.04
CA THR A 764 -5.83 2.35 -22.44
C THR A 764 -5.54 1.03 -23.16
N SER A 765 -6.27 0.77 -24.25
CA SER A 765 -6.03 -0.39 -25.11
C SER A 765 -5.10 -0.01 -26.27
N PRO A 766 -4.15 -0.87 -26.67
CA PRO A 766 -3.37 -0.63 -27.87
C PRO A 766 -4.28 -0.47 -29.10
N PRO A 767 -3.85 0.26 -30.15
CA PRO A 767 -4.64 0.43 -31.36
C PRO A 767 -5.05 -0.93 -31.97
N VAL A 768 -6.35 -1.10 -32.22
CA VAL A 768 -6.88 -2.27 -32.93
C VAL A 768 -6.62 -2.08 -34.43
N LEU A 769 -5.47 -2.55 -34.89
CA LEU A 769 -5.18 -2.72 -36.31
C LEU A 769 -5.79 -4.03 -36.81
N ASP A 770 -5.99 -4.12 -38.13
CA ASP A 770 -6.38 -5.36 -38.81
C ASP A 770 -5.48 -6.53 -38.35
N PRO A 771 -6.00 -7.75 -38.16
CA PRO A 771 -5.20 -8.89 -37.72
C PRO A 771 -3.92 -9.12 -38.56
N SER A 772 -3.93 -8.77 -39.85
CA SER A 772 -2.76 -8.86 -40.72
C SER A 772 -1.69 -7.78 -40.47
N GLU A 773 -2.06 -6.66 -39.83
CA GLU A 773 -1.24 -5.47 -39.61
C GLU A 773 -0.94 -5.18 -38.13
N ARG A 774 -1.47 -5.97 -37.18
CA ARG A 774 -1.37 -5.80 -35.71
C ARG A 774 0.04 -6.04 -35.14
N ARG A 775 1.01 -5.27 -35.63
CA ARG A 775 2.43 -5.31 -35.26
C ARG A 775 2.86 -4.18 -34.32
N ARG A 776 2.01 -3.19 -34.04
CA ARG A 776 2.39 -1.96 -33.32
C ARG A 776 1.88 -1.95 -31.88
N SER A 777 2.70 -1.46 -30.95
CA SER A 777 2.35 -1.21 -29.55
C SER A 777 1.65 0.16 -29.37
N PHE A 778 1.54 0.65 -28.13
CA PHE A 778 1.10 2.01 -27.82
C PHE A 778 1.89 3.09 -28.59
N GLY A 779 1.21 4.19 -28.91
CA GLY A 779 1.86 5.47 -29.13
C GLY A 779 2.41 6.08 -27.84
N GLU A 780 3.26 7.10 -27.94
CA GLU A 780 3.88 7.74 -26.77
C GLU A 780 2.85 8.27 -25.78
N GLU A 781 1.85 9.03 -26.25
CA GLU A 781 0.83 9.62 -25.38
C GLU A 781 -0.04 8.55 -24.69
N GLU A 782 -0.36 7.46 -25.39
CA GLU A 782 -1.10 6.32 -24.82
C GLU A 782 -0.28 5.64 -23.72
N ALA A 783 1.01 5.42 -23.95
CA ALA A 783 1.92 4.82 -22.98
C ALA A 783 2.09 5.70 -21.74
N VAL A 784 2.28 7.01 -21.91
CA VAL A 784 2.40 7.97 -20.80
C VAL A 784 1.11 8.00 -19.99
N SER A 785 -0.05 8.10 -20.65
CA SER A 785 -1.36 8.14 -19.99
C SER A 785 -1.64 6.86 -19.20
N GLU A 786 -1.35 5.70 -19.78
CA GLU A 786 -1.51 4.41 -19.12
C GLU A 786 -0.56 4.25 -17.92
N ALA A 787 0.70 4.70 -18.06
CA ALA A 787 1.67 4.66 -16.97
C ALA A 787 1.27 5.54 -15.77
N GLN A 788 0.64 6.69 -16.02
CA GLN A 788 0.10 7.59 -14.98
C GLN A 788 -1.05 6.99 -14.16
N ARG A 789 -1.58 5.81 -14.52
CA ARG A 789 -2.56 5.07 -13.71
C ARG A 789 -1.93 4.29 -12.55
N CYS A 790 -0.61 4.12 -12.55
CA CYS A 790 0.13 3.35 -11.54
C CYS A 790 -0.01 3.92 -10.13
N LEU A 791 -0.28 3.06 -9.14
CA LEU A 791 -0.50 3.45 -7.74
C LEU A 791 0.77 3.60 -6.87
N ALA A 792 1.95 3.43 -7.48
CA ALA A 792 3.25 3.40 -6.77
C ALA A 792 3.21 2.60 -5.43
N CYS A 793 2.77 1.34 -5.52
CA CYS A 793 2.41 0.52 -4.35
C CYS A 793 3.58 0.29 -3.39
N GLY A 794 4.74 -0.10 -3.92
CA GLY A 794 5.94 -0.52 -3.18
C GLY A 794 6.92 0.62 -2.87
N CYS A 795 7.87 0.33 -1.98
CA CYS A 795 8.97 1.24 -1.67
C CYS A 795 9.92 1.30 -2.88
N GLY A 796 10.10 2.49 -3.44
CA GLY A 796 11.01 2.69 -4.56
C GLY A 796 10.77 3.99 -5.32
N VAL A 797 11.40 4.11 -6.49
CA VAL A 797 11.39 5.33 -7.32
C VAL A 797 9.98 5.85 -7.59
N GLY A 798 9.03 4.96 -7.87
CA GLY A 798 7.65 5.36 -8.17
C GLY A 798 6.93 6.19 -7.08
N CYS A 799 7.20 5.92 -5.79
CA CYS A 799 6.56 6.70 -4.71
C CYS A 799 7.27 8.06 -4.53
N GLY A 800 8.60 8.07 -4.48
CA GLY A 800 9.44 9.28 -4.45
C GLY A 800 9.25 10.22 -3.26
N VAL A 801 8.35 9.94 -2.30
CA VAL A 801 8.01 10.87 -1.22
C VAL A 801 9.23 11.24 -0.38
N CYS A 802 10.07 10.27 -0.01
CA CYS A 802 11.28 10.52 0.77
C CYS A 802 12.25 11.47 0.07
N GLN A 803 12.41 11.34 -1.24
CA GLN A 803 13.22 12.23 -2.06
C GLN A 803 12.61 13.64 -2.13
N ARG A 804 11.30 13.73 -2.42
CA ARG A 804 10.59 15.02 -2.54
C ARG A 804 10.58 15.85 -1.25
N VAL A 805 10.48 15.21 -0.09
CA VAL A 805 10.39 15.92 1.21
C VAL A 805 11.74 16.16 1.88
N CYS A 806 12.84 15.62 1.34
CA CYS A 806 14.16 15.77 1.94
C CYS A 806 14.76 17.14 1.62
N ILE A 807 14.72 18.05 2.60
CA ILE A 807 15.28 19.41 2.46
C ILE A 807 16.82 19.45 2.41
N HIS A 808 17.48 18.35 2.78
CA HIS A 808 18.95 18.23 2.80
C HIS A 808 19.50 17.50 1.56
N PHE A 809 18.64 17.10 0.61
CA PHE A 809 19.03 16.30 -0.56
C PHE A 809 19.84 15.05 -0.19
N ALA A 810 19.49 14.45 0.96
CA ALA A 810 20.14 13.27 1.53
C ALA A 810 19.54 11.95 1.04
N VAL A 811 18.68 11.98 0.02
CA VAL A 811 18.04 10.79 -0.54
C VAL A 811 18.47 10.65 -1.99
N GLU A 812 19.23 9.59 -2.27
CA GLU A 812 19.76 9.29 -3.59
C GLU A 812 19.15 7.98 -4.10
N GLN A 813 18.97 7.90 -5.41
CA GLN A 813 18.46 6.70 -6.05
C GLN A 813 19.56 5.65 -6.14
N GLU A 814 19.23 4.42 -5.77
CA GLU A 814 20.07 3.23 -5.94
C GLU A 814 19.22 2.18 -6.66
N HIS A 815 19.53 1.95 -7.94
CA HIS A 815 18.73 1.07 -8.80
C HIS A 815 17.24 1.48 -8.88
N ASP A 816 16.32 0.65 -8.38
CA ASP A 816 14.88 0.88 -8.36
C ASP A 816 14.35 1.37 -7.00
N HIS A 817 15.24 1.67 -6.06
CA HIS A 817 14.90 2.18 -4.74
C HIS A 817 15.72 3.42 -4.37
N TYR A 818 15.46 3.95 -3.17
CA TYR A 818 16.17 5.09 -2.62
C TYR A 818 16.95 4.68 -1.38
N ARG A 819 18.12 5.28 -1.21
CA ARG A 819 18.93 5.20 0.01
C ARG A 819 19.11 6.57 0.63
N VAL A 820 19.31 6.61 1.94
CA VAL A 820 19.69 7.83 2.66
C VAL A 820 21.21 7.91 2.71
N THR A 821 21.77 9.08 2.43
CA THR A 821 23.21 9.34 2.44
C THR A 821 23.67 10.04 3.71
N GLU A 822 24.97 10.23 3.84
CA GLU A 822 25.64 10.95 4.92
C GLU A 822 25.24 12.43 5.04
N LYS A 823 24.53 12.98 4.05
CA LYS A 823 23.97 14.34 4.10
C LYS A 823 22.75 14.46 5.03
N CYS A 824 22.29 13.36 5.63
CA CYS A 824 21.15 13.38 6.54
C CYS A 824 21.51 14.19 7.80
N GLU A 825 20.59 15.05 8.24
CA GLU A 825 20.70 15.76 9.53
C GLU A 825 19.65 15.30 10.55
N GLY A 826 18.96 14.18 10.27
CA GLY A 826 18.08 13.57 11.25
C GLY A 826 16.75 14.27 11.51
N CYS A 827 16.25 15.11 10.60
CA CYS A 827 15.03 15.89 10.82
C CYS A 827 13.74 15.04 10.95
N GLY A 828 13.75 13.81 10.45
CA GLY A 828 12.63 12.86 10.55
C GLY A 828 11.41 13.16 9.68
N MET A 829 11.45 14.17 8.81
CA MET A 829 10.30 14.53 7.96
C MET A 829 9.90 13.37 7.02
N CYS A 830 10.88 12.70 6.40
CA CYS A 830 10.61 11.55 5.54
C CYS A 830 9.97 10.37 6.30
N VAL A 831 10.30 10.19 7.58
CA VAL A 831 9.67 9.19 8.46
C VAL A 831 8.19 9.50 8.63
N GLN A 832 7.84 10.75 8.94
CA GLN A 832 6.44 11.16 9.13
C GLN A 832 5.62 11.11 7.84
N ARG A 833 6.27 11.25 6.68
CA ARG A 833 5.59 11.29 5.37
C ARG A 833 5.60 9.95 4.64
N CYS A 834 6.29 8.92 5.13
CA CYS A 834 6.38 7.65 4.42
C CYS A 834 5.03 6.92 4.42
N PRO A 835 4.37 6.72 3.26
CA PRO A 835 3.06 6.08 3.20
C PRO A 835 3.11 4.57 3.51
N LEU A 836 4.30 3.98 3.47
CA LEU A 836 4.53 2.57 3.78
C LEU A 836 5.09 2.35 5.19
N GLY A 837 5.44 3.42 5.91
CA GLY A 837 6.08 3.32 7.23
C GLY A 837 7.44 2.62 7.22
N THR A 838 8.17 2.66 6.10
CA THR A 838 9.44 1.92 5.90
C THR A 838 10.69 2.69 6.28
N ILE A 839 10.53 3.93 6.75
CA ILE A 839 11.64 4.79 7.12
C ILE A 839 11.67 4.90 8.63
N ALA A 840 12.84 4.67 9.24
CA ALA A 840 13.03 4.77 10.68
C ALA A 840 14.17 5.75 11.00
N MET A 841 14.11 6.34 12.19
CA MET A 841 15.24 7.06 12.78
C MET A 841 16.18 6.05 13.45
N VAL A 842 17.43 5.99 13.01
CA VAL A 842 18.47 5.10 13.56
C VAL A 842 19.58 5.94 14.21
N PRO A 843 20.27 5.45 15.27
CA PRO A 843 21.38 6.19 15.87
C PRO A 843 22.44 6.58 14.84
N HIS A 844 22.91 7.83 14.91
CA HIS A 844 23.92 8.36 14.01
C HIS A 844 25.27 7.66 14.23
N ILE A 845 25.93 7.26 13.14
CA ILE A 845 27.22 6.56 13.21
C ILE A 845 28.29 7.61 13.57
N GLY A 846 28.65 7.67 14.85
CA GLY A 846 29.62 8.63 15.40
C GLY A 846 29.11 9.48 16.57
N SER A 847 27.84 9.30 16.98
CA SER A 847 27.23 9.99 18.14
C SER A 847 27.54 9.39 19.50
#